data_AF-A0A7C7PVS9-F1
#
_entry.id   AF-A0A7C7PVS9-F1
#
_cell.length_a   1.000
_cell.length_b   1.000
_cell.length_c   1.000
_cell.angle_alpha   90.00
_cell.angle_beta   90.00
_cell.angle_gamma   90.00
#
_symmetry.space_group_name_H-M   'P 1'
#
loop_
_entity.id
_entity.type
_entity.pdbx_description
1 polymer ?
#
loop_
_entity_poly.entity_id
_entity_poly.type
_entity_poly.pdbx_seq_one_letter_code
_entity_poly.pdbx_strand_id
1 'polypeptide(L)'
;MMSEWNAISVLCCACVVLCAIGNSVASPQWQVRYVRWGNITKEEQKRGWTPHWRIEVKHAEPLEIDVIGDDDGTATGRIFIGRTIEVPERLPLEWRIELEYQTACEGKDRSGSWWLYLFTEDGWQLLGERPENAPTEREIERGMLARLLIEDMIGEDVTQWRKWRSPNMASFLQRFSGGRIVLAFCYAGYHSGSREWGKLRNARVVTSDKPIALHRKPQWRLKTKRTLHTDDEIALARKRCRETEGGQRLLQRILRAVERWMKKSDEEIMWLIPNANVPRAFNVSVRGCPIHGKAIYRHGTYPWRLSFDEPFKIICPIGGEKYPDNDFFAFYRSDFRDKRHLQGRFIDDGWGWVSSDGERYWFVGYACHWWWLRFVIPGVLNLSRAYVLTGDRRYAHKAAVMLFRIAQVYPQMDYTWQSRYGQLTGCTYQGKIVNHIWETGVVRNLAEAYDNIFDTIDGDVELQRIAKMNGEQIRAFIEANLIEEAIDGILNRKIVGNFGMHQCALATLVAVRQHAPLEKFVNFILRETGRGISYEGVHYALFNLIYKDGMPYESSPGYCFLWVTKLIPLAELLRRAGYDLYRHPKMKWLLDAPLNMVCINTFTPTIGDYGSVNSKLACANAPVYRAGYRAYRDARYARHLVRIHGWEVERFRSYDDLFEPLLGDIPEDAQKPQKMHSRIMDGYGLTILNNANDTIAISCYYGVRGGHGHFDQLNIE
;
A
#
# COMPACT_ATOMS: atom_id res chain seq x y z
N MET A 1 30.83 10.61 -71.81
CA MET A 1 31.63 9.38 -71.75
C MET A 1 32.27 9.29 -70.38
N MET A 2 31.72 8.45 -69.49
CA MET A 2 32.32 8.02 -68.21
C MET A 2 31.63 6.72 -67.77
N SER A 3 32.43 5.67 -67.60
CA SER A 3 32.14 4.29 -67.15
C SER A 3 33.53 3.58 -67.08
N GLU A 4 33.84 2.46 -66.42
CA GLU A 4 33.14 1.26 -65.91
C GLU A 4 33.83 0.76 -64.60
N TRP A 5 33.16 0.06 -63.66
CA TRP A 5 33.15 -1.42 -63.40
C TRP A 5 34.53 -2.15 -63.49
N ASN A 6 34.86 -3.22 -62.74
CA ASN A 6 34.04 -4.21 -62.01
C ASN A 6 34.81 -4.92 -60.86
N ALA A 7 34.14 -5.70 -60.00
CA ALA A 7 34.72 -6.40 -58.83
C ALA A 7 34.70 -7.95 -58.92
N ILE A 8 35.45 -8.62 -58.03
CA ILE A 8 35.89 -10.04 -58.14
C ILE A 8 35.01 -11.07 -57.40
N SER A 9 35.00 -12.30 -57.93
CA SER A 9 34.36 -13.54 -57.41
C SER A 9 34.98 -14.76 -58.14
N VAL A 10 34.98 -16.03 -57.70
CA VAL A 10 34.57 -16.75 -56.46
C VAL A 10 35.12 -18.21 -56.54
N LEU A 11 35.11 -19.00 -55.43
CA LEU A 11 35.46 -20.46 -55.32
C LEU A 11 36.96 -20.84 -55.44
N CYS A 12 37.48 -21.96 -54.88
CA CYS A 12 36.86 -23.25 -54.51
C CYS A 12 37.65 -24.04 -53.43
N CYS A 13 36.99 -24.92 -52.64
CA CYS A 13 37.42 -26.29 -52.21
C CYS A 13 36.62 -26.82 -51.00
N ALA A 14 36.66 -28.14 -50.74
CA ALA A 14 35.62 -28.89 -50.00
C ALA A 14 36.11 -29.86 -48.90
N CYS A 15 35.12 -30.44 -48.18
CA CYS A 15 35.09 -31.76 -47.48
C CYS A 15 35.34 -31.89 -45.94
N VAL A 16 34.64 -32.91 -45.38
CA VAL A 16 34.87 -33.71 -44.14
C VAL A 16 34.15 -33.37 -42.81
N VAL A 17 32.98 -34.03 -42.63
CA VAL A 17 32.39 -34.76 -41.47
C VAL A 17 33.05 -34.69 -40.07
N LEU A 18 32.28 -34.35 -39.00
CA LEU A 18 32.01 -35.21 -37.81
C LEU A 18 31.07 -34.60 -36.74
N CYS A 19 30.47 -35.50 -35.95
CA CYS A 19 29.34 -35.37 -35.00
C CYS A 19 29.46 -34.35 -33.85
N ALA A 20 28.33 -33.68 -33.53
CA ALA A 20 27.66 -33.71 -32.20
C ALA A 20 26.31 -32.98 -32.24
N ILE A 21 25.29 -33.48 -31.53
CA ILE A 21 23.96 -32.84 -31.41
C ILE A 21 24.04 -31.74 -30.35
N GLY A 22 23.61 -30.52 -30.65
CA GLY A 22 23.61 -29.41 -29.70
C GLY A 22 22.68 -28.26 -30.08
N ASN A 23 21.57 -28.17 -29.34
CA ASN A 23 20.66 -27.03 -29.13
C ASN A 23 20.24 -26.14 -30.31
N SER A 24 18.92 -26.10 -30.54
CA SER A 24 18.24 -25.26 -31.53
C SER A 24 18.52 -23.77 -31.34
N VAL A 25 18.97 -23.17 -32.44
CA VAL A 25 19.10 -21.75 -32.77
C VAL A 25 18.24 -20.82 -31.89
N ALA A 26 18.91 -20.11 -30.98
CA ALA A 26 18.40 -18.85 -30.50
C ALA A 26 18.39 -17.83 -31.66
N SER A 27 17.28 -17.12 -31.85
CA SER A 27 17.29 -15.88 -32.63
C SER A 27 18.33 -14.93 -32.01
N PRO A 28 19.17 -14.22 -32.81
CA PRO A 28 20.31 -13.44 -32.30
C PRO A 28 19.96 -12.29 -31.33
N GLN A 29 18.67 -12.07 -31.03
CA GLN A 29 18.18 -11.11 -30.04
C GLN A 29 17.87 -11.71 -28.67
N TRP A 30 17.58 -13.01 -28.54
CA TRP A 30 17.12 -13.62 -27.28
C TRP A 30 18.11 -14.67 -26.78
N GLN A 31 18.64 -14.47 -25.58
CA GLN A 31 19.59 -15.37 -24.93
C GLN A 31 18.90 -16.25 -23.89
N VAL A 32 19.36 -17.49 -23.77
CA VAL A 32 18.98 -18.39 -22.68
C VAL A 32 20.03 -18.34 -21.58
N ARG A 33 19.56 -18.34 -20.33
CA ARG A 33 20.37 -18.44 -19.11
C ARG A 33 19.74 -19.39 -18.10
N TYR A 34 20.57 -19.94 -17.22
CA TYR A 34 20.22 -21.05 -16.34
C TYR A 34 20.61 -20.75 -14.89
N VAL A 35 19.77 -21.15 -13.94
CA VAL A 35 20.02 -21.05 -12.49
C VAL A 35 19.46 -22.29 -11.78
N ARG A 36 20.21 -22.89 -10.86
CA ARG A 36 19.75 -24.06 -10.06
C ARG A 36 19.16 -23.63 -8.72
N TRP A 37 18.14 -24.34 -8.24
CA TRP A 37 17.57 -24.11 -6.90
C TRP A 37 18.63 -24.29 -5.81
N GLY A 38 18.55 -23.47 -4.75
CA GLY A 38 19.53 -23.50 -3.65
C GLY A 38 19.49 -24.76 -2.76
N ASN A 39 18.45 -25.58 -2.86
CA ASN A 39 18.20 -26.76 -2.02
C ASN A 39 18.58 -28.11 -2.67
N ILE A 40 19.02 -28.13 -3.93
CA ILE A 40 19.39 -29.38 -4.63
C ILE A 40 20.68 -29.93 -4.01
N THR A 41 20.64 -31.18 -3.56
CA THR A 41 21.76 -31.88 -2.92
C THR A 41 22.91 -32.17 -3.90
N LYS A 42 24.11 -32.43 -3.36
CA LYS A 42 25.26 -32.88 -4.17
C LYS A 42 25.04 -34.25 -4.84
N GLU A 43 24.09 -35.04 -4.35
CA GLU A 43 23.79 -36.36 -4.89
C GLU A 43 22.83 -36.27 -6.08
N GLU A 44 21.76 -35.47 -5.97
CA GLU A 44 20.88 -35.11 -7.09
C GLU A 44 21.69 -34.45 -8.23
N GLN A 45 22.62 -33.54 -7.91
CA GLN A 45 23.53 -32.95 -8.90
C GLN A 45 24.37 -34.00 -9.66
N LYS A 46 24.87 -35.04 -8.96
CA LYS A 46 25.59 -36.16 -9.60
C LYS A 46 24.67 -37.05 -10.45
N ARG A 47 23.36 -37.04 -10.19
CA ARG A 47 22.32 -37.75 -10.95
C ARG A 47 21.76 -36.91 -12.12
N GLY A 48 22.41 -35.79 -12.45
CA GLY A 48 22.06 -34.95 -13.60
C GLY A 48 21.04 -33.84 -13.31
N TRP A 49 20.58 -33.69 -12.06
CA TRP A 49 19.49 -32.77 -11.73
C TRP A 49 19.89 -31.31 -11.94
N THR A 50 19.46 -30.74 -13.06
CA THR A 50 19.92 -29.45 -13.62
C THR A 50 18.80 -28.77 -14.39
N PRO A 51 18.80 -27.43 -14.55
CA PRO A 51 17.73 -26.72 -15.25
C PRO A 51 17.90 -26.86 -16.77
N HIS A 52 17.43 -27.95 -17.38
CA HIS A 52 17.80 -28.31 -18.76
C HIS A 52 16.64 -28.54 -19.74
N TRP A 53 15.41 -28.08 -19.40
CA TRP A 53 14.24 -28.17 -20.30
C TRP A 53 14.55 -27.70 -21.73
N ARG A 54 13.93 -28.35 -22.72
CA ARG A 54 14.08 -27.99 -24.14
C ARG A 54 13.30 -26.71 -24.44
N ILE A 55 13.96 -25.73 -25.05
CA ILE A 55 13.36 -24.43 -25.38
C ILE A 55 13.25 -24.29 -26.90
N GLU A 56 12.05 -24.04 -27.40
CA GLU A 56 11.77 -23.76 -28.80
C GLU A 56 11.22 -22.34 -28.95
N VAL A 57 12.04 -21.43 -29.51
CA VAL A 57 11.62 -20.07 -29.85
C VAL A 57 11.01 -20.09 -31.26
N LYS A 58 9.68 -19.99 -31.35
CA LYS A 58 8.94 -20.06 -32.63
C LYS A 58 8.92 -18.73 -33.37
N HIS A 59 8.75 -17.63 -32.62
CA HIS A 59 8.75 -16.26 -33.13
C HIS A 59 9.53 -15.34 -32.19
N ALA A 60 10.30 -14.41 -32.75
CA ALA A 60 11.17 -13.51 -31.98
C ALA A 60 10.51 -12.17 -31.60
N GLU A 61 9.54 -11.70 -32.41
CA GLU A 61 8.70 -10.52 -32.14
C GLU A 61 7.36 -10.63 -32.90
N PRO A 62 6.19 -10.60 -32.24
CA PRO A 62 6.06 -10.79 -30.79
C PRO A 62 6.63 -12.15 -30.38
N LEU A 63 7.15 -12.25 -29.18
CA LEU A 63 7.86 -13.45 -28.73
C LEU A 63 6.88 -14.61 -28.51
N GLU A 64 7.24 -15.78 -29.07
CA GLU A 64 6.59 -17.07 -28.83
C GLU A 64 7.63 -18.15 -28.49
N ILE A 65 7.45 -18.78 -27.33
CA ILE A 65 8.34 -19.79 -26.73
C ILE A 65 7.50 -20.96 -26.24
N ASP A 66 7.91 -22.18 -26.59
CA ASP A 66 7.55 -23.39 -25.84
C ASP A 66 8.76 -23.81 -24.99
N VAL A 67 8.57 -23.90 -23.66
CA VAL A 67 9.45 -24.63 -22.75
C VAL A 67 8.86 -26.02 -22.63
N ILE A 68 9.44 -26.95 -23.36
CA ILE A 68 8.94 -28.30 -23.54
C ILE A 68 9.45 -29.17 -22.40
N GLY A 69 8.55 -30.03 -21.94
CA GLY A 69 8.73 -30.76 -20.71
C GLY A 69 9.92 -31.70 -20.72
N ASP A 70 10.39 -31.91 -19.51
CA ASP A 70 11.36 -32.92 -19.19
C ASP A 70 10.64 -34.27 -19.06
N ASP A 71 10.97 -35.18 -19.96
CA ASP A 71 10.36 -36.51 -20.07
C ASP A 71 11.02 -37.53 -19.10
N ASP A 72 12.16 -37.21 -18.45
CA ASP A 72 12.85 -38.10 -17.48
C ASP A 72 12.77 -37.65 -16.01
N GLY A 73 12.35 -36.41 -15.76
CA GLY A 73 12.07 -35.87 -14.44
C GLY A 73 13.30 -35.33 -13.70
N THR A 74 14.44 -35.15 -14.36
CA THR A 74 15.66 -34.57 -13.77
C THR A 74 15.80 -33.05 -13.95
N ALA A 75 14.92 -32.38 -14.68
CA ALA A 75 14.97 -30.94 -14.89
C ALA A 75 14.48 -30.17 -13.66
N THR A 76 15.39 -29.38 -13.07
CA THR A 76 15.08 -28.64 -11.84
C THR A 76 15.90 -27.35 -11.74
N GLY A 77 15.25 -26.27 -11.29
CA GLY A 77 15.81 -24.93 -11.26
C GLY A 77 14.95 -23.94 -12.04
N ARG A 78 15.63 -22.98 -12.66
CA ARG A 78 15.03 -21.89 -13.42
C ARG A 78 15.76 -21.68 -14.73
N ILE A 79 14.98 -21.52 -15.79
CA ILE A 79 15.43 -21.04 -17.10
C ILE A 79 14.99 -19.60 -17.24
N PHE A 80 15.86 -18.77 -17.81
CA PHE A 80 15.56 -17.40 -18.21
C PHE A 80 15.78 -17.26 -19.72
N ILE A 81 14.81 -16.71 -20.43
CA ILE A 81 14.91 -16.31 -21.84
C ILE A 81 14.81 -14.79 -21.88
N GLY A 82 15.90 -14.11 -22.21
CA GLY A 82 16.00 -12.66 -22.08
C GLY A 82 16.72 -11.96 -23.23
N ARG A 83 16.42 -10.66 -23.40
CA ARG A 83 17.07 -9.78 -24.36
C ARG A 83 17.43 -8.44 -23.73
N THR A 84 18.52 -7.84 -24.16
CA THR A 84 18.76 -6.41 -23.91
C THR A 84 17.70 -5.58 -24.63
N ILE A 85 17.15 -4.60 -23.93
CA ILE A 85 16.28 -3.56 -24.48
C ILE A 85 16.88 -2.18 -24.15
N GLU A 86 16.79 -1.28 -25.11
CA GLU A 86 17.06 0.14 -24.88
C GLU A 86 15.85 0.78 -24.21
N VAL A 87 16.09 1.55 -23.15
CA VAL A 87 15.07 2.33 -22.46
C VAL A 87 15.06 3.71 -23.09
N PRO A 88 13.96 4.14 -23.76
CA PRO A 88 13.92 5.42 -24.45
C PRO A 88 14.29 6.60 -23.54
N GLU A 89 15.03 7.58 -24.07
CA GLU A 89 15.30 8.82 -23.34
C GLU A 89 14.00 9.49 -22.86
N ARG A 90 13.00 9.54 -23.75
CA ARG A 90 11.63 9.90 -23.42
C ARG A 90 10.79 8.64 -23.26
N LEU A 91 10.45 8.30 -22.02
CA LEU A 91 9.47 7.25 -21.76
C LEU A 91 8.03 7.71 -22.08
N PRO A 92 7.19 6.84 -22.65
CA PRO A 92 5.75 7.05 -22.80
C PRO A 92 5.03 7.05 -21.44
N LEU A 93 3.80 7.56 -21.40
CA LEU A 93 2.97 7.56 -20.19
C LEU A 93 2.57 6.15 -19.73
N GLU A 94 2.32 5.22 -20.65
CA GLU A 94 2.34 3.77 -20.36
C GLU A 94 3.56 3.09 -20.97
N TRP A 95 4.24 2.28 -20.17
CA TRP A 95 5.18 1.26 -20.63
C TRP A 95 4.85 -0.05 -19.92
N ARG A 96 4.36 -1.05 -20.66
CA ARG A 96 3.87 -2.33 -20.13
C ARG A 96 4.31 -3.50 -20.99
N ILE A 97 4.12 -4.70 -20.47
CA ILE A 97 4.27 -5.96 -21.20
C ILE A 97 2.92 -6.67 -21.24
N GLU A 98 2.54 -7.14 -22.42
CA GLU A 98 1.36 -7.98 -22.66
C GLU A 98 1.82 -9.31 -23.23
N LEU A 99 1.20 -10.41 -22.81
CA LEU A 99 1.47 -11.76 -23.31
C LEU A 99 0.28 -12.69 -23.07
N GLU A 100 0.35 -13.88 -23.65
CA GLU A 100 -0.49 -15.04 -23.31
C GLU A 100 0.40 -16.19 -22.83
N TYR A 101 -0.05 -16.96 -21.83
CA TYR A 101 0.72 -18.06 -21.25
C TYR A 101 -0.11 -19.34 -21.04
N GLN A 102 0.61 -20.46 -20.87
CA GLN A 102 0.12 -21.76 -20.42
C GLN A 102 1.18 -22.43 -19.52
N THR A 103 0.70 -23.29 -18.62
CA THR A 103 1.51 -24.14 -17.72
C THR A 103 0.77 -25.47 -17.51
N ALA A 104 1.48 -26.59 -17.42
CA ALA A 104 0.91 -27.83 -16.91
C ALA A 104 1.97 -28.76 -16.29
N CYS A 105 1.54 -29.57 -15.34
CA CYS A 105 2.30 -30.68 -14.76
C CYS A 105 1.48 -31.98 -14.84
N GLU A 106 2.12 -33.10 -15.19
CA GLU A 106 1.47 -34.43 -15.14
C GLU A 106 1.45 -35.01 -13.70
N GLY A 107 2.11 -34.36 -12.74
CA GLY A 107 2.11 -34.66 -11.30
C GLY A 107 0.98 -33.97 -10.53
N LYS A 108 0.64 -34.47 -9.32
CA LYS A 108 -0.66 -34.20 -8.68
C LYS A 108 -0.85 -32.86 -7.94
N ASP A 109 0.21 -32.11 -7.64
CA ASP A 109 0.13 -31.11 -6.56
C ASP A 109 0.42 -29.64 -6.95
N ARG A 110 1.05 -29.35 -8.10
CA ARG A 110 1.27 -27.98 -8.65
C ARG A 110 1.94 -28.01 -10.03
N SER A 111 1.77 -26.93 -10.79
CA SER A 111 2.49 -26.66 -12.04
C SER A 111 3.81 -25.92 -11.82
N GLY A 112 4.73 -25.97 -12.80
CA GLY A 112 5.82 -24.99 -12.92
C GLY A 112 5.27 -23.59 -13.26
N SER A 113 6.04 -22.53 -13.02
CA SER A 113 5.54 -21.14 -13.08
C SER A 113 6.33 -20.18 -13.96
N TRP A 114 5.61 -19.25 -14.62
CA TRP A 114 6.14 -18.14 -15.39
C TRP A 114 6.32 -16.87 -14.56
N TRP A 115 7.46 -16.22 -14.79
CA TRP A 115 7.85 -14.97 -14.15
C TRP A 115 8.44 -14.00 -15.18
N LEU A 116 8.32 -12.71 -14.91
CA LEU A 116 9.01 -11.66 -15.63
C LEU A 116 10.10 -11.07 -14.73
N TYR A 117 11.29 -10.87 -15.29
CA TYR A 117 12.42 -10.24 -14.62
C TYR A 117 12.97 -9.07 -15.45
N LEU A 118 13.48 -8.06 -14.75
CA LEU A 118 14.33 -7.02 -15.30
C LEU A 118 15.71 -7.11 -14.63
N PHE A 119 16.78 -7.08 -15.40
CA PHE A 119 18.18 -7.11 -14.90
C PHE A 119 19.00 -5.94 -15.44
N THR A 120 20.10 -5.60 -14.74
CA THR A 120 21.23 -4.91 -15.37
C THR A 120 21.94 -5.85 -16.34
N GLU A 121 22.67 -5.31 -17.32
CA GLU A 121 23.45 -6.15 -18.25
C GLU A 121 24.50 -6.98 -17.50
N ASP A 122 25.20 -6.39 -16.52
CA ASP A 122 26.18 -7.11 -15.70
C ASP A 122 25.55 -8.26 -14.89
N GLY A 123 24.37 -8.02 -14.29
CA GLY A 123 23.64 -9.04 -13.52
C GLY A 123 23.16 -10.20 -14.38
N TRP A 124 22.79 -9.93 -15.64
CA TRP A 124 22.45 -10.96 -16.61
C TRP A 124 23.64 -11.87 -16.96
N GLN A 125 24.86 -11.34 -17.00
CA GLN A 125 26.07 -12.15 -17.24
C GLN A 125 26.51 -12.98 -16.03
N LEU A 126 25.94 -12.78 -14.84
CA LEU A 126 26.16 -13.66 -13.70
C LEU A 126 25.38 -14.98 -13.80
N LEU A 127 24.38 -15.07 -14.70
CA LEU A 127 23.57 -16.26 -14.90
C LEU A 127 24.28 -17.25 -15.82
N GLY A 128 24.09 -18.55 -15.61
CA GLY A 128 24.83 -19.58 -16.35
C GLY A 128 24.41 -19.66 -17.81
N GLU A 129 25.36 -19.75 -18.74
CA GLU A 129 25.06 -19.91 -20.18
C GLU A 129 24.63 -21.34 -20.55
N ARG A 130 24.89 -22.31 -19.68
CA ARG A 130 24.56 -23.73 -19.86
C ARG A 130 24.13 -24.38 -18.54
N PRO A 131 23.29 -25.42 -18.53
CA PRO A 131 22.79 -26.05 -17.30
C PRO A 131 23.88 -26.55 -16.35
N GLU A 132 24.98 -27.08 -16.88
CA GLU A 132 26.12 -27.60 -16.10
C GLU A 132 26.83 -26.53 -15.27
N ASN A 133 26.79 -25.27 -15.72
CA ASN A 133 27.41 -24.12 -15.08
C ASN A 133 26.39 -23.21 -14.37
N ALA A 134 25.17 -23.69 -14.13
CA ALA A 134 24.11 -22.91 -13.52
C ALA A 134 24.48 -22.48 -12.07
N PRO A 135 24.59 -21.17 -11.78
CA PRO A 135 24.80 -20.67 -10.42
C PRO A 135 23.59 -20.97 -9.53
N THR A 136 23.79 -20.84 -8.21
CA THR A 136 22.67 -20.86 -7.25
C THR A 136 21.85 -19.58 -7.30
N GLU A 137 20.58 -19.64 -6.90
CA GLU A 137 19.64 -18.51 -6.87
C GLU A 137 20.13 -17.21 -6.23
N ARG A 138 21.13 -17.24 -5.33
CA ARG A 138 21.76 -16.02 -4.78
C ARG A 138 22.31 -15.08 -5.85
N GLU A 139 22.71 -15.60 -7.01
CA GLU A 139 23.18 -14.77 -8.12
C GLU A 139 22.02 -14.06 -8.86
N ILE A 140 20.77 -14.55 -8.78
CA ILE A 140 19.60 -13.83 -9.32
C ILE A 140 19.47 -12.46 -8.66
N GLU A 141 19.68 -12.37 -7.35
CA GLU A 141 19.54 -11.12 -6.61
C GLU A 141 20.61 -10.08 -6.99
N ARG A 142 21.71 -10.51 -7.61
CA ARG A 142 22.81 -9.63 -8.06
C ARG A 142 22.47 -9.04 -9.42
N GLY A 143 21.99 -7.80 -9.41
CA GLY A 143 21.64 -7.05 -10.61
C GLY A 143 20.20 -7.26 -11.11
N MET A 144 19.39 -8.09 -10.44
CA MET A 144 17.93 -8.02 -10.62
C MET A 144 17.42 -6.64 -10.20
N LEU A 145 16.72 -5.99 -11.12
CA LEU A 145 16.07 -4.70 -10.93
C LEU A 145 14.65 -4.86 -10.40
N ALA A 146 13.91 -5.85 -10.90
CA ALA A 146 12.57 -6.22 -10.44
C ALA A 146 12.16 -7.62 -10.92
N ARG A 147 11.11 -8.18 -10.29
CA ARG A 147 10.44 -9.42 -10.73
C ARG A 147 8.92 -9.33 -10.59
N LEU A 148 8.19 -10.05 -11.43
CA LEU A 148 6.73 -10.23 -11.39
C LEU A 148 6.39 -11.71 -11.60
N LEU A 149 5.36 -12.20 -10.92
CA LEU A 149 4.68 -13.44 -11.30
C LEU A 149 3.76 -13.15 -12.50
N ILE A 150 3.76 -14.03 -13.50
CA ILE A 150 2.89 -13.94 -14.69
C ILE A 150 1.54 -14.66 -14.47
N GLU A 151 1.44 -15.43 -13.39
CA GLU A 151 0.25 -16.15 -12.95
C GLU A 151 -0.55 -15.42 -11.86
N ASP A 152 -1.84 -15.74 -11.76
CA ASP A 152 -2.69 -15.27 -10.67
C ASP A 152 -2.43 -16.03 -9.35
N MET A 153 -2.02 -17.30 -9.43
CA MET A 153 -1.47 -18.10 -8.33
C MET A 153 -0.31 -18.98 -8.82
N ILE A 154 0.73 -19.12 -8.00
CA ILE A 154 1.92 -19.91 -8.34
C ILE A 154 1.54 -21.39 -8.51
N GLY A 155 1.80 -21.94 -9.69
CA GLY A 155 1.67 -23.38 -9.95
C GLY A 155 0.22 -23.86 -10.09
N GLU A 156 -0.68 -23.01 -10.54
CA GLU A 156 -1.95 -23.43 -11.13
C GLU A 156 -1.70 -24.06 -12.53
N ASP A 157 -2.38 -25.16 -12.86
CA ASP A 157 -2.36 -25.71 -14.23
C ASP A 157 -3.21 -24.81 -15.16
N VAL A 158 -2.53 -24.09 -16.06
CA VAL A 158 -3.15 -23.20 -17.04
C VAL A 158 -3.05 -23.83 -18.43
N THR A 159 -3.91 -24.83 -18.67
CA THR A 159 -3.97 -25.57 -19.96
C THR A 159 -4.67 -24.79 -21.08
N GLN A 160 -5.41 -23.72 -20.77
CA GLN A 160 -5.97 -22.78 -21.74
C GLN A 160 -5.15 -21.49 -21.77
N TRP A 161 -4.94 -20.90 -22.96
CA TRP A 161 -4.20 -19.64 -23.10
C TRP A 161 -4.80 -18.50 -22.27
N ARG A 162 -4.07 -18.07 -21.24
CA ARG A 162 -4.48 -16.99 -20.33
C ARG A 162 -3.71 -15.71 -20.64
N LYS A 163 -4.43 -14.59 -20.74
CA LYS A 163 -3.84 -13.27 -21.02
C LYS A 163 -3.28 -12.67 -19.73
N TRP A 164 -2.09 -12.07 -19.83
CA TRP A 164 -1.47 -11.32 -18.74
C TRP A 164 -0.98 -9.94 -19.23
N ARG A 165 -1.02 -8.95 -18.33
CA ARG A 165 -0.54 -7.59 -18.57
C ARG A 165 0.17 -7.05 -17.34
N SER A 166 1.38 -6.54 -17.51
CA SER A 166 2.16 -5.98 -16.41
C SER A 166 1.53 -4.69 -15.84
N PRO A 167 1.89 -4.30 -14.60
CA PRO A 167 1.76 -2.93 -14.14
C PRO A 167 2.45 -1.94 -15.09
N ASN A 168 2.08 -0.65 -15.00
CA ASN A 168 2.78 0.40 -15.74
C ASN A 168 4.17 0.63 -15.12
N MET A 169 5.22 0.31 -15.87
CA MET A 169 6.61 0.39 -15.42
C MET A 169 7.30 1.71 -15.84
N ALA A 170 6.61 2.63 -16.54
CA ALA A 170 7.21 3.87 -17.03
C ALA A 170 7.97 4.67 -15.95
N SER A 171 7.34 4.92 -14.79
CA SER A 171 7.98 5.57 -13.64
C SER A 171 9.25 4.83 -13.16
N PHE A 172 9.17 3.50 -13.03
CA PHE A 172 10.28 2.67 -12.58
C PHE A 172 11.46 2.70 -13.56
N LEU A 173 11.17 2.71 -14.87
CA LEU A 173 12.15 2.74 -15.95
C LEU A 173 12.78 4.11 -16.15
N GLN A 174 12.22 5.18 -15.57
CA GLN A 174 12.69 6.56 -15.76
C GLN A 174 14.16 6.76 -15.38
N ARG A 175 14.62 6.09 -14.31
CA ARG A 175 16.02 6.10 -13.87
C ARG A 175 17.01 5.38 -14.81
N PHE A 176 16.49 4.71 -15.85
CA PHE A 176 17.26 4.05 -16.91
C PHE A 176 17.07 4.72 -18.28
N SER A 177 16.37 5.87 -18.35
CA SER A 177 16.19 6.69 -19.56
C SER A 177 17.52 6.90 -20.32
N GLY A 178 17.55 6.48 -21.59
CA GLY A 178 18.74 6.51 -22.45
C GLY A 178 19.77 5.40 -22.20
N GLY A 179 19.48 4.46 -21.30
CA GLY A 179 20.32 3.31 -20.97
C GLY A 179 19.75 1.99 -21.47
N ARG A 180 20.37 0.89 -21.04
CA ARG A 180 20.00 -0.48 -21.40
C ARG A 180 19.70 -1.32 -20.16
N ILE A 181 18.72 -2.21 -20.28
CA ILE A 181 18.39 -3.24 -19.29
C ILE A 181 18.12 -4.56 -20.01
N VAL A 182 18.18 -5.68 -19.30
CA VAL A 182 17.77 -6.97 -19.85
C VAL A 182 16.35 -7.29 -19.38
N LEU A 183 15.48 -7.54 -20.35
CA LEU A 183 14.12 -8.05 -20.15
C LEU A 183 14.16 -9.57 -20.26
N ALA A 184 13.74 -10.30 -19.24
CA ALA A 184 13.77 -11.77 -19.24
C ALA A 184 12.45 -12.39 -18.77
N PHE A 185 11.98 -13.42 -19.49
CA PHE A 185 10.93 -14.33 -19.05
C PHE A 185 11.58 -15.54 -18.40
N CYS A 186 11.08 -15.97 -17.25
CA CYS A 186 11.64 -17.09 -16.50
C CYS A 186 10.58 -18.17 -16.28
N TYR A 187 10.91 -19.41 -16.64
CA TYR A 187 10.16 -20.58 -16.23
C TYR A 187 10.86 -21.24 -15.05
N ALA A 188 10.12 -21.45 -13.96
CA ALA A 188 10.59 -22.05 -12.73
C ALA A 188 9.81 -23.34 -12.48
N GLY A 189 10.45 -24.48 -12.78
CA GLY A 189 9.89 -25.80 -12.51
C GLY A 189 10.04 -26.20 -11.04
N TYR A 190 9.05 -26.93 -10.53
CA TYR A 190 8.87 -27.19 -9.10
C TYR A 190 8.87 -28.67 -8.71
N HIS A 191 8.86 -29.58 -9.69
CA HIS A 191 8.91 -31.02 -9.45
C HIS A 191 10.07 -31.69 -10.17
N SER A 192 10.59 -32.72 -9.51
CA SER A 192 11.42 -33.77 -10.08
C SER A 192 10.57 -35.04 -10.22
N GLY A 193 10.74 -35.79 -11.30
CA GLY A 193 10.01 -37.04 -11.55
C GLY A 193 8.60 -36.87 -12.12
N SER A 194 8.28 -35.73 -12.74
CA SER A 194 7.00 -35.49 -13.42
C SER A 194 7.19 -34.51 -14.57
N ARG A 195 6.44 -34.71 -15.65
CA ARG A 195 6.54 -33.88 -16.85
C ARG A 195 5.92 -32.51 -16.61
N GLU A 196 6.76 -31.48 -16.54
CA GLU A 196 6.35 -30.07 -16.40
C GLU A 196 6.67 -29.27 -17.66
N TRP A 197 5.70 -28.54 -18.22
CA TRP A 197 5.92 -27.67 -19.38
C TRP A 197 5.25 -26.30 -19.22
N GLY A 198 5.76 -25.32 -19.97
CA GLY A 198 5.23 -23.96 -19.98
C GLY A 198 5.31 -23.34 -21.38
N LYS A 199 4.32 -22.55 -21.77
CA LYS A 199 4.32 -21.84 -23.06
C LYS A 199 3.98 -20.37 -22.87
N LEU A 200 4.55 -19.54 -23.73
CA LEU A 200 4.34 -18.10 -23.74
C LEU A 200 4.27 -17.63 -25.19
N ARG A 201 3.27 -16.82 -25.54
CA ARG A 201 3.10 -16.24 -26.89
C ARG A 201 2.64 -14.81 -26.84
N ASN A 202 2.66 -14.13 -27.99
CA ASN A 202 2.23 -12.75 -28.15
C ASN A 202 2.95 -11.76 -27.21
N ALA A 203 4.11 -12.14 -26.65
CA ALA A 203 4.79 -11.33 -25.66
C ALA A 203 5.49 -10.13 -26.31
N ARG A 204 5.08 -8.93 -25.88
CA ARG A 204 5.48 -7.66 -26.49
C ARG A 204 5.47 -6.52 -25.48
N VAL A 205 6.25 -5.49 -25.77
CA VAL A 205 6.15 -4.19 -25.07
C VAL A 205 5.00 -3.39 -25.66
N VAL A 206 4.16 -2.81 -24.82
CA VAL A 206 3.07 -1.92 -25.20
C VAL A 206 3.29 -0.55 -24.60
N THR A 207 3.31 0.47 -25.46
CA THR A 207 3.58 1.86 -25.11
C THR A 207 2.41 2.78 -25.47
N SER A 208 2.23 3.85 -24.70
CA SER A 208 1.23 4.89 -25.00
C SER A 208 1.65 6.27 -24.47
N ASP A 209 1.73 7.27 -25.35
CA ASP A 209 1.78 8.69 -24.99
C ASP A 209 0.40 9.28 -24.64
N LYS A 210 -0.69 8.55 -24.90
CA LYS A 210 -2.01 8.95 -24.40
C LYS A 210 -2.05 8.71 -22.89
N PRO A 211 -2.57 9.65 -22.07
CA PRO A 211 -2.88 9.37 -20.67
C PRO A 211 -3.71 8.10 -20.57
N ILE A 212 -3.42 7.23 -19.60
CA ILE A 212 -4.16 5.98 -19.36
C ILE A 212 -5.64 6.30 -19.44
N ALA A 213 -6.37 5.59 -20.31
CA ALA A 213 -7.76 5.91 -20.62
C ALA A 213 -8.58 6.05 -19.33
N LEU A 214 -8.87 7.30 -18.95
CA LEU A 214 -9.51 7.68 -17.68
C LEU A 214 -11.00 7.28 -17.62
N HIS A 215 -11.41 6.41 -18.55
CA HIS A 215 -12.77 6.02 -18.86
C HIS A 215 -13.10 4.66 -18.25
N ARG A 216 -12.60 4.40 -17.04
CA ARG A 216 -13.27 3.46 -16.14
C ARG A 216 -14.70 4.00 -15.99
N LYS A 217 -15.69 3.28 -16.51
CA LYS A 217 -17.09 3.63 -16.31
C LYS A 217 -17.52 3.14 -14.93
N PRO A 218 -18.39 3.87 -14.21
CA PRO A 218 -18.95 3.39 -12.96
C PRO A 218 -19.60 2.02 -13.14
N GLN A 219 -19.25 1.05 -12.29
CA GLN A 219 -19.84 -0.28 -12.27
C GLN A 219 -21.31 -0.26 -11.80
N TRP A 220 -21.68 0.76 -11.03
CA TRP A 220 -23.02 0.90 -10.43
C TRP A 220 -23.66 2.24 -10.81
N ARG A 221 -24.97 2.39 -10.59
CA ARG A 221 -25.68 3.67 -10.75
C ARG A 221 -24.98 4.75 -9.92
N LEU A 222 -24.84 5.96 -10.46
CA LEU A 222 -24.23 7.08 -9.75
C LEU A 222 -24.91 7.38 -8.42
N LYS A 223 -24.12 7.87 -7.46
CA LYS A 223 -24.62 8.39 -6.19
C LYS A 223 -25.70 9.47 -6.43
N THR A 224 -26.67 9.54 -5.52
CA THR A 224 -27.86 10.40 -5.61
C THR A 224 -28.14 11.22 -4.34
N LYS A 225 -27.51 10.87 -3.21
CA LYS A 225 -27.59 11.64 -1.95
C LYS A 225 -26.34 11.40 -1.09
N ARG A 226 -26.07 12.32 -0.16
CA ARG A 226 -25.11 12.14 0.95
C ARG A 226 -25.49 10.91 1.80
N THR A 227 -24.51 10.24 2.40
CA THR A 227 -24.72 8.95 3.10
C THR A 227 -23.99 8.79 4.42
N LEU A 228 -22.91 9.52 4.70
CA LEU A 228 -22.21 9.46 5.99
C LEU A 228 -22.85 10.37 7.03
N HIS A 229 -23.42 11.50 6.61
CA HIS A 229 -24.19 12.41 7.47
C HIS A 229 -25.50 12.79 6.80
N THR A 230 -26.57 12.81 7.59
CA THR A 230 -27.87 13.39 7.26
C THR A 230 -27.84 14.91 7.34
N ASP A 231 -28.81 15.58 6.71
CA ASP A 231 -28.88 17.04 6.75
C ASP A 231 -29.21 17.56 8.17
N ASP A 232 -29.93 16.78 8.98
CA ASP A 232 -30.18 17.07 10.41
C ASP A 232 -28.90 16.97 11.26
N GLU A 233 -28.09 15.93 11.07
CA GLU A 233 -26.77 15.80 11.70
C GLU A 233 -25.88 17.01 11.33
N ILE A 234 -25.91 17.45 10.06
CA ILE A 234 -25.16 18.62 9.59
C ILE A 234 -25.71 19.92 10.18
N ALA A 235 -27.03 20.08 10.28
CA ALA A 235 -27.66 21.23 10.93
C ALA A 235 -27.27 21.31 12.41
N LEU A 236 -27.23 20.18 13.12
CA LEU A 236 -26.76 20.07 14.51
C LEU A 236 -25.28 20.44 14.64
N ALA A 237 -24.42 19.92 13.77
CA ALA A 237 -22.99 20.26 13.77
C ALA A 237 -22.75 21.76 13.51
N ARG A 238 -23.45 22.34 12.53
CA ARG A 238 -23.44 23.78 12.24
C ARG A 238 -23.94 24.61 13.43
N LYS A 239 -25.00 24.16 14.10
CA LYS A 239 -25.53 24.79 15.33
C LYS A 239 -24.46 24.80 16.44
N ARG A 240 -23.86 23.65 16.74
CA ARG A 240 -22.78 23.52 17.73
C ARG A 240 -21.55 24.38 17.40
N CYS A 241 -21.18 24.49 16.13
CA CYS A 241 -20.10 25.38 15.67
C CYS A 241 -20.39 26.88 15.85
N ARG A 242 -21.66 27.29 15.99
CA ARG A 242 -22.04 28.67 16.33
C ARG A 242 -22.17 28.88 17.84
N GLU A 243 -22.84 27.95 18.52
CA GLU A 243 -23.35 28.16 19.89
C GLU A 243 -22.42 27.66 21.00
N THR A 244 -21.49 26.75 20.70
CA THR A 244 -20.58 26.17 21.72
C THR A 244 -19.13 26.58 21.47
N GLU A 245 -18.38 26.86 22.53
CA GLU A 245 -16.94 27.16 22.41
C GLU A 245 -16.16 25.98 21.80
N GLY A 246 -16.54 24.74 22.14
CA GLY A 246 -15.92 23.54 21.60
C GLY A 246 -16.07 23.44 20.10
N GLY A 247 -17.28 23.69 19.58
CA GLY A 247 -17.57 23.70 18.15
C GLY A 247 -16.86 24.85 17.43
N GLN A 248 -16.85 26.05 18.00
CA GLN A 248 -16.11 27.20 17.45
C GLN A 248 -14.60 26.91 17.37
N ARG A 249 -13.98 26.39 18.44
CA ARG A 249 -12.55 26.00 18.46
C ARG A 249 -12.22 24.96 17.41
N LEU A 250 -13.08 23.96 17.23
CA LEU A 250 -12.92 22.89 16.25
C LEU A 250 -13.05 23.42 14.81
N LEU A 251 -14.07 24.24 14.53
CA LEU A 251 -14.24 24.91 13.23
C LEU A 251 -12.99 25.74 12.90
N GLN A 252 -12.55 26.61 13.82
CA GLN A 252 -11.37 27.46 13.62
C GLN A 252 -10.08 26.65 13.38
N ARG A 253 -9.94 25.46 13.98
CA ARG A 253 -8.84 24.53 13.68
C ARG A 253 -8.90 24.01 12.24
N ILE A 254 -10.09 23.65 11.75
CA ILE A 254 -10.31 23.17 10.37
C ILE A 254 -10.06 24.31 9.36
N LEU A 255 -10.58 25.52 9.61
CA LEU A 255 -10.39 26.68 8.73
C LEU A 255 -8.90 27.06 8.59
N ARG A 256 -8.14 27.10 9.70
CA ARG A 256 -6.68 27.33 9.64
C ARG A 256 -5.92 26.24 8.89
N ALA A 257 -6.38 24.99 8.93
CA ALA A 257 -5.73 23.89 8.21
C ALA A 257 -5.84 24.02 6.68
N VAL A 258 -6.86 24.73 6.18
CA VAL A 258 -7.13 24.91 4.74
C VAL A 258 -6.75 26.28 4.19
N GLU A 259 -6.40 27.25 5.03
CA GLU A 259 -6.14 28.64 4.63
C GLU A 259 -5.11 28.77 3.49
N ARG A 260 -4.03 27.95 3.52
CA ARG A 260 -3.03 27.92 2.44
C ARG A 260 -3.55 27.33 1.14
N TRP A 261 -4.43 26.33 1.20
CA TRP A 261 -5.09 25.77 0.00
C TRP A 261 -6.05 26.78 -0.63
N MET A 262 -6.76 27.57 0.18
CA MET A 262 -7.68 28.62 -0.31
C MET A 262 -6.96 29.77 -1.04
N LYS A 263 -5.66 29.97 -0.81
CA LYS A 263 -4.84 30.99 -1.47
C LYS A 263 -4.25 30.54 -2.81
N LYS A 264 -4.45 29.28 -3.21
CA LYS A 264 -3.90 28.70 -4.45
C LYS A 264 -4.92 28.67 -5.58
N SER A 265 -4.44 28.94 -6.81
CA SER A 265 -5.26 28.73 -8.01
C SER A 265 -5.56 27.24 -8.21
N ASP A 266 -6.59 26.92 -9.00
CA ASP A 266 -6.91 25.52 -9.29
C ASP A 266 -5.78 24.81 -10.04
N GLU A 267 -5.12 25.50 -10.95
CA GLU A 267 -3.96 24.99 -11.68
C GLU A 267 -2.78 24.70 -10.73
N GLU A 268 -2.47 25.62 -9.80
CA GLU A 268 -1.45 25.37 -8.78
C GLU A 268 -1.79 24.14 -7.94
N ILE A 269 -3.06 24.00 -7.53
CA ILE A 269 -3.54 22.84 -6.76
C ILE A 269 -3.38 21.54 -7.55
N MET A 270 -3.70 21.55 -8.85
CA MET A 270 -3.54 20.35 -9.69
C MET A 270 -2.08 19.91 -9.83
N TRP A 271 -1.14 20.85 -9.88
CA TRP A 271 0.30 20.58 -9.87
C TRP A 271 0.84 20.16 -8.50
N LEU A 272 0.28 20.69 -7.41
CA LEU A 272 0.62 20.27 -6.04
C LEU A 272 0.10 18.87 -5.69
N ILE A 273 -0.65 18.19 -6.57
CA ILE A 273 -1.02 16.78 -6.43
C ILE A 273 -0.07 15.95 -7.33
N PRO A 274 0.87 15.18 -6.75
CA PRO A 274 1.85 14.42 -7.52
C PRO A 274 1.17 13.35 -8.40
N ASN A 275 1.65 13.18 -9.64
CA ASN A 275 1.24 12.05 -10.46
C ASN A 275 2.01 10.76 -10.07
N ALA A 276 1.65 9.65 -10.69
CA ALA A 276 2.24 8.34 -10.40
C ALA A 276 3.73 8.20 -10.76
N ASN A 277 4.29 9.13 -11.56
CA ASN A 277 5.70 9.10 -11.94
C ASN A 277 6.64 9.56 -10.83
N VAL A 278 6.16 10.34 -9.85
CA VAL A 278 6.96 10.68 -8.67
C VAL A 278 6.94 9.50 -7.67
N PRO A 279 8.10 8.89 -7.35
CA PRO A 279 8.15 7.77 -6.44
C PRO A 279 7.96 8.20 -4.98
N ARG A 280 7.76 7.22 -4.09
CA ARG A 280 7.47 7.43 -2.66
C ARG A 280 8.45 6.68 -1.76
N ALA A 281 8.81 7.24 -0.62
CA ALA A 281 9.69 6.60 0.37
C ALA A 281 9.43 7.11 1.78
N PHE A 282 8.82 6.33 2.69
CA PHE A 282 8.58 6.83 4.05
C PHE A 282 9.87 7.08 4.87
N ASN A 283 11.03 6.61 4.39
CA ASN A 283 12.38 6.87 4.91
C ASN A 283 13.33 7.28 3.77
N VAL A 284 14.25 8.22 4.03
CA VAL A 284 15.24 8.73 3.05
C VAL A 284 16.37 7.72 2.81
N SER A 285 17.11 7.37 3.87
CA SER A 285 18.23 6.40 3.89
C SER A 285 18.25 5.76 5.29
N VAL A 286 19.01 4.68 5.48
CA VAL A 286 19.32 4.10 6.81
C VAL A 286 20.55 4.74 7.46
N ARG A 287 21.37 5.48 6.69
CA ARG A 287 22.50 6.27 7.21
C ARG A 287 22.06 7.61 7.79
N GLY A 288 20.83 8.04 7.55
CA GLY A 288 20.24 9.27 8.09
C GLY A 288 20.44 10.46 7.15
N CYS A 289 21.06 11.53 7.65
CA CYS A 289 21.38 12.74 6.90
C CYS A 289 22.76 12.61 6.22
N PRO A 290 22.98 13.11 4.98
CA PRO A 290 24.30 13.10 4.35
C PRO A 290 25.40 13.84 5.15
N ILE A 291 25.02 14.84 5.95
CA ILE A 291 25.95 15.63 6.78
C ILE A 291 25.96 15.14 8.23
N HIS A 292 24.78 14.94 8.83
CA HIS A 292 24.63 14.62 10.25
C HIS A 292 24.53 13.11 10.57
N GLY A 293 24.56 12.25 9.55
CA GLY A 293 24.41 10.80 9.70
C GLY A 293 23.18 10.41 10.50
N LYS A 294 23.35 9.39 11.36
CA LYS A 294 22.29 8.84 12.22
C LYS A 294 21.84 9.76 13.36
N ALA A 295 22.53 10.88 13.63
CA ALA A 295 22.13 11.80 14.69
C ALA A 295 20.70 12.36 14.47
N ILE A 296 20.26 12.43 13.20
CA ILE A 296 18.93 12.90 12.81
C ILE A 296 17.79 12.12 13.48
N TYR A 297 17.97 10.82 13.77
CA TYR A 297 16.92 9.99 14.37
C TYR A 297 16.64 10.30 15.85
N ARG A 298 17.45 11.17 16.49
CA ARG A 298 17.11 11.77 17.79
C ARG A 298 15.83 12.62 17.74
N HIS A 299 15.41 13.04 16.54
CA HIS A 299 14.14 13.73 16.28
C HIS A 299 12.99 12.78 15.89
N GLY A 300 13.15 11.47 16.11
CA GLY A 300 12.14 10.44 15.85
C GLY A 300 12.34 9.66 14.55
N THR A 301 11.45 8.69 14.30
CA THR A 301 11.54 7.71 13.20
C THR A 301 11.47 8.35 11.81
N TYR A 302 10.69 9.43 11.65
CA TYR A 302 10.48 10.16 10.39
C TYR A 302 10.87 11.63 10.56
N PRO A 303 12.16 11.93 10.80
CA PRO A 303 12.60 13.17 11.44
C PRO A 303 12.63 14.39 10.52
N TRP A 304 12.53 14.18 9.20
CA TRP A 304 12.64 15.25 8.23
C TRP A 304 11.37 16.12 8.19
N ARG A 305 11.60 17.44 8.19
CA ARG A 305 10.56 18.47 8.07
C ARG A 305 10.26 18.73 6.60
N LEU A 306 9.04 19.19 6.31
CA LEU A 306 8.61 19.66 4.99
C LEU A 306 8.07 21.09 5.12
N SER A 307 8.24 21.90 4.08
CA SER A 307 7.51 23.16 3.90
C SER A 307 6.33 22.95 2.96
N PHE A 308 5.25 23.74 3.10
CA PHE A 308 4.16 23.76 2.11
C PHE A 308 4.57 24.55 0.86
N ASP A 309 5.45 25.53 1.04
CA ASP A 309 5.80 26.49 0.00
C ASP A 309 7.00 26.01 -0.86
N GLU A 310 7.64 24.91 -0.44
CA GLU A 310 8.73 24.24 -1.16
C GLU A 310 8.40 22.74 -1.34
N PRO A 311 7.45 22.40 -2.24
CA PRO A 311 7.11 21.01 -2.52
C PRO A 311 8.33 20.22 -3.00
N PHE A 312 8.37 18.93 -2.69
CA PHE A 312 9.47 18.00 -3.01
C PHE A 312 10.83 18.28 -2.36
N LYS A 313 10.96 19.31 -1.50
CA LYS A 313 12.11 19.51 -0.61
C LYS A 313 11.88 18.89 0.78
N ILE A 314 12.94 18.38 1.39
CA ILE A 314 13.00 18.00 2.80
C ILE A 314 14.00 18.88 3.55
N ILE A 315 13.77 19.10 4.85
CA ILE A 315 14.63 19.94 5.69
C ILE A 315 15.15 19.13 6.87
N CYS A 316 16.46 19.13 7.06
CA CYS A 316 17.14 18.55 8.20
C CYS A 316 16.70 19.24 9.51
N PRO A 317 16.32 18.51 10.57
CA PRO A 317 16.00 19.12 11.87
C PRO A 317 17.23 19.58 12.66
N ILE A 318 18.44 19.15 12.30
CA ILE A 318 19.69 19.51 13.00
C ILE A 318 20.29 20.80 12.43
N GLY A 319 20.85 20.76 11.21
CA GLY A 319 21.50 21.94 10.60
C GLY A 319 20.59 22.82 9.75
N GLY A 320 19.34 22.40 9.50
CA GLY A 320 18.40 23.15 8.65
C GLY A 320 18.63 23.03 7.14
N GLU A 321 19.58 22.19 6.71
CA GLU A 321 19.88 21.99 5.28
C GLU A 321 18.69 21.41 4.54
N LYS A 322 18.52 21.84 3.29
CA LYS A 322 17.44 21.39 2.40
C LYS A 322 17.99 20.37 1.40
N TYR A 323 17.22 19.31 1.14
CA TYR A 323 17.54 18.32 0.13
C TYR A 323 16.31 18.02 -0.75
N PRO A 324 16.50 17.65 -2.03
CA PRO A 324 17.77 17.74 -2.76
C PRO A 324 18.18 19.20 -2.99
N ASP A 325 19.34 19.45 -3.60
CA ASP A 325 19.75 20.81 -3.98
C ASP A 325 18.90 21.33 -5.16
N ASN A 326 18.58 20.44 -6.11
CA ASN A 326 17.95 20.75 -7.39
C ASN A 326 16.46 21.13 -7.29
N ASP A 327 15.93 21.88 -8.26
CA ASP A 327 14.50 22.23 -8.32
C ASP A 327 13.68 21.10 -8.96
N PHE A 328 13.41 20.07 -8.16
CA PHE A 328 12.57 18.97 -8.60
C PHE A 328 11.14 19.42 -8.98
N PHE A 329 10.60 20.51 -8.41
CA PHE A 329 9.24 20.93 -8.75
C PHE A 329 9.15 21.58 -10.14
N ALA A 330 10.16 22.35 -10.54
CA ALA A 330 10.28 22.82 -11.92
C ALA A 330 10.54 21.64 -12.88
N PHE A 331 11.41 20.69 -12.52
CA PHE A 331 11.62 19.46 -13.32
C PHE A 331 10.32 18.69 -13.52
N TYR A 332 9.55 18.46 -12.46
CA TYR A 332 8.24 17.81 -12.51
C TYR A 332 7.22 18.57 -13.37
N ARG A 333 7.13 19.90 -13.24
CA ARG A 333 6.24 20.74 -14.08
C ARG A 333 6.65 20.78 -15.55
N SER A 334 7.93 20.55 -15.85
CA SER A 334 8.41 20.34 -17.23
C SER A 334 8.06 18.96 -17.81
N ASP A 335 7.23 18.16 -17.12
CA ASP A 335 6.95 16.75 -17.44
C ASP A 335 8.24 15.91 -17.48
N PHE A 336 9.15 16.19 -16.54
CA PHE A 336 10.47 15.57 -16.40
C PHE A 336 11.41 15.74 -17.62
N ARG A 337 11.20 16.79 -18.43
CA ARG A 337 11.96 17.02 -19.67
C ARG A 337 13.17 17.93 -19.45
N ASP A 338 13.02 18.98 -18.64
CA ASP A 338 14.05 20.00 -18.49
C ASP A 338 15.09 19.63 -17.42
N LYS A 339 16.05 18.78 -17.82
CA LYS A 339 17.17 18.36 -16.98
C LYS A 339 18.04 19.53 -16.48
N ARG A 340 17.90 20.77 -16.98
CA ARG A 340 18.57 21.95 -16.40
C ARG A 340 18.11 22.24 -14.98
N HIS A 341 16.95 21.72 -14.57
CA HIS A 341 16.49 21.79 -13.18
C HIS A 341 17.15 20.76 -12.25
N LEU A 342 18.01 19.86 -12.76
CA LEU A 342 18.76 18.84 -12.01
C LEU A 342 20.22 19.27 -11.79
N GLN A 343 20.47 20.21 -10.88
CA GLN A 343 21.81 20.75 -10.57
C GLN A 343 22.07 20.80 -9.06
N GLY A 344 23.34 20.73 -8.66
CA GLY A 344 23.80 20.82 -7.27
C GLY A 344 24.77 19.70 -6.88
N ARG A 345 24.99 19.53 -5.58
CA ARG A 345 25.82 18.45 -4.99
C ARG A 345 24.98 17.22 -4.66
N PHE A 346 23.79 17.42 -4.11
CA PHE A 346 22.82 16.40 -3.73
C PHE A 346 21.66 16.37 -4.71
N ILE A 347 21.91 15.90 -5.94
CA ILE A 347 20.91 15.85 -7.03
C ILE A 347 20.03 14.60 -6.88
N ASP A 348 18.71 14.80 -6.85
CA ASP A 348 17.68 13.77 -6.84
C ASP A 348 16.65 14.05 -7.96
N ASP A 349 16.55 13.10 -8.88
CA ASP A 349 15.66 13.08 -10.04
C ASP A 349 14.28 12.46 -9.74
N GLY A 350 14.01 12.20 -8.46
CA GLY A 350 12.88 11.41 -7.96
C GLY A 350 13.35 10.12 -7.31
N TRP A 351 14.30 9.41 -7.94
CA TRP A 351 14.73 8.06 -7.56
C TRP A 351 15.87 8.01 -6.54
N GLY A 352 16.18 9.14 -5.92
CA GLY A 352 17.15 9.27 -4.85
C GLY A 352 18.58 9.51 -5.35
N TRP A 353 19.24 10.46 -4.71
CA TRP A 353 20.67 10.73 -4.86
C TRP A 353 21.51 9.52 -4.40
N VAL A 354 22.60 9.20 -5.11
CA VAL A 354 23.56 8.16 -4.70
C VAL A 354 24.88 8.82 -4.31
N SER A 355 25.36 8.56 -3.10
CA SER A 355 26.67 9.03 -2.63
C SER A 355 27.83 8.20 -3.19
N SER A 356 29.05 8.73 -3.06
CA SER A 356 30.29 8.09 -3.53
C SER A 356 30.61 6.74 -2.87
N ASP A 357 29.96 6.42 -1.75
CA ASP A 357 30.04 5.14 -1.04
C ASP A 357 28.90 4.16 -1.41
N GLY A 358 28.07 4.50 -2.40
CA GLY A 358 26.98 3.68 -2.93
C GLY A 358 25.65 3.77 -2.16
N GLU A 359 25.55 4.53 -1.06
CA GLU A 359 24.28 4.71 -0.35
C GLU A 359 23.30 5.58 -1.16
N ARG A 360 22.01 5.20 -1.16
CA ARG A 360 20.94 5.95 -1.85
C ARG A 360 20.04 6.70 -0.86
N TYR A 361 19.92 8.01 -1.05
CA TYR A 361 19.12 8.93 -0.26
C TYR A 361 17.90 9.40 -1.05
N TRP A 362 16.72 8.96 -0.64
CA TRP A 362 15.44 9.22 -1.30
C TRP A 362 14.80 10.53 -0.82
N PHE A 363 15.39 11.68 -1.17
CA PHE A 363 14.92 12.98 -0.71
C PHE A 363 13.55 13.32 -1.29
N VAL A 364 13.42 13.27 -2.62
CA VAL A 364 12.17 13.55 -3.34
C VAL A 364 11.13 12.48 -3.03
N GLY A 365 11.55 11.20 -2.98
CA GLY A 365 10.67 10.10 -2.59
C GLY A 365 10.06 10.29 -1.18
N TYR A 366 10.84 10.78 -0.22
CA TYR A 366 10.34 11.11 1.11
C TYR A 366 9.43 12.33 1.10
N ALA A 367 9.83 13.39 0.41
CA ALA A 367 9.01 14.58 0.29
C ALA A 367 7.65 14.24 -0.32
N CYS A 368 7.60 13.49 -1.44
CA CYS A 368 6.37 13.05 -2.08
C CYS A 368 5.47 12.21 -1.15
N HIS A 369 6.04 11.19 -0.49
CA HIS A 369 5.28 10.31 0.40
C HIS A 369 4.61 11.09 1.55
N TRP A 370 5.37 11.96 2.21
CA TRP A 370 4.86 12.75 3.32
C TRP A 370 4.08 13.98 2.88
N TRP A 371 4.24 14.46 1.65
CA TRP A 371 3.41 15.50 1.05
C TRP A 371 1.96 15.03 0.90
N TRP A 372 1.76 13.81 0.39
CA TRP A 372 0.45 13.16 0.36
C TRP A 372 -0.19 13.10 1.75
N LEU A 373 0.54 12.58 2.75
CA LEU A 373 -0.01 12.32 4.09
C LEU A 373 -0.14 13.55 4.99
N ARG A 374 0.71 14.57 4.83
CA ARG A 374 0.75 15.78 5.69
C ARG A 374 0.00 16.97 5.07
N PHE A 375 -0.15 17.04 3.75
CA PHE A 375 -0.75 18.20 3.06
C PHE A 375 -1.92 17.84 2.14
N VAL A 376 -1.76 16.89 1.20
CA VAL A 376 -2.81 16.61 0.20
C VAL A 376 -4.04 15.97 0.85
N ILE A 377 -3.91 14.78 1.43
CA ILE A 377 -5.05 14.05 2.02
C ILE A 377 -5.70 14.84 3.17
N PRO A 378 -4.95 15.45 4.11
CA PRO A 378 -5.55 16.35 5.10
C PRO A 378 -6.17 17.61 4.50
N GLY A 379 -5.63 18.12 3.38
CA GLY A 379 -6.17 19.28 2.67
C GLY A 379 -7.57 19.01 2.11
N VAL A 380 -7.71 17.97 1.29
CA VAL A 380 -9.00 17.55 0.73
C VAL A 380 -10.04 17.29 1.84
N LEU A 381 -9.64 16.54 2.87
CA LEU A 381 -10.52 16.21 3.98
C LEU A 381 -10.99 17.47 4.72
N ASN A 382 -10.07 18.35 5.13
CA ASN A 382 -10.46 19.55 5.88
C ASN A 382 -11.20 20.57 5.01
N LEU A 383 -10.96 20.66 3.69
CA LEU A 383 -11.76 21.49 2.78
C LEU A 383 -13.21 20.99 2.72
N SER A 384 -13.40 19.68 2.54
CA SER A 384 -14.74 19.09 2.54
C SER A 384 -15.49 19.31 3.88
N ARG A 385 -14.79 19.16 5.01
CA ARG A 385 -15.33 19.40 6.36
C ARG A 385 -15.61 20.88 6.61
N ALA A 386 -14.78 21.79 6.11
CA ALA A 386 -15.03 23.23 6.16
C ALA A 386 -16.33 23.58 5.43
N TYR A 387 -16.58 23.01 4.25
CA TYR A 387 -17.86 23.14 3.56
C TYR A 387 -19.04 22.61 4.41
N VAL A 388 -18.94 21.39 4.96
CA VAL A 388 -20.02 20.84 5.78
C VAL A 388 -20.35 21.75 6.96
N LEU A 389 -19.33 22.26 7.68
CA LEU A 389 -19.54 23.06 8.90
C LEU A 389 -19.89 24.55 8.65
N THR A 390 -19.67 25.08 7.44
CA THR A 390 -19.94 26.50 7.12
C THR A 390 -21.04 26.73 6.08
N GLY A 391 -21.22 25.79 5.15
CA GLY A 391 -22.02 25.96 3.94
C GLY A 391 -21.31 26.72 2.80
N ASP A 392 -20.09 27.22 3.00
CA ASP A 392 -19.37 28.01 2.01
C ASP A 392 -18.84 27.12 0.87
N ARG A 393 -19.46 27.26 -0.32
CA ARG A 393 -19.16 26.49 -1.52
C ARG A 393 -17.73 26.65 -2.03
N ARG A 394 -17.00 27.71 -1.64
CA ARG A 394 -15.59 27.90 -2.04
C ARG A 394 -14.70 26.77 -1.50
N TYR A 395 -14.97 26.27 -0.30
CA TYR A 395 -14.25 25.10 0.24
C TYR A 395 -14.61 23.82 -0.52
N ALA A 396 -15.89 23.66 -0.90
CA ALA A 396 -16.37 22.50 -1.65
C ALA A 396 -15.73 22.42 -3.04
N HIS A 397 -15.71 23.55 -3.76
CA HIS A 397 -15.07 23.70 -5.06
C HIS A 397 -13.58 23.32 -5.01
N LYS A 398 -12.80 23.85 -4.05
CA LYS A 398 -11.39 23.46 -3.89
C LYS A 398 -11.21 21.98 -3.55
N ALA A 399 -12.10 21.38 -2.73
CA ALA A 399 -12.09 19.94 -2.50
C ALA A 399 -12.42 19.14 -3.78
N ALA A 400 -13.37 19.62 -4.61
CA ALA A 400 -13.78 18.98 -5.86
C ALA A 400 -12.65 19.00 -6.91
N VAL A 401 -11.95 20.13 -7.05
CA VAL A 401 -10.73 20.27 -7.88
C VAL A 401 -9.67 19.25 -7.47
N MET A 402 -9.41 19.13 -6.16
CA MET A 402 -8.45 18.15 -5.66
C MET A 402 -8.92 16.71 -5.88
N LEU A 403 -10.18 16.37 -5.60
CA LEU A 403 -10.74 15.03 -5.82
C LEU A 403 -10.73 14.63 -7.29
N PHE A 404 -11.08 15.54 -8.19
CA PHE A 404 -11.00 15.33 -9.65
C PHE A 404 -9.55 15.04 -10.07
N ARG A 405 -8.58 15.84 -9.61
CA ARG A 405 -7.16 15.61 -9.89
C ARG A 405 -6.65 14.30 -9.30
N ILE A 406 -7.07 13.93 -8.09
CA ILE A 406 -6.73 12.63 -7.49
C ILE A 406 -7.31 11.50 -8.33
N ALA A 407 -8.57 11.57 -8.77
CA ALA A 407 -9.18 10.58 -9.65
C ALA A 407 -8.48 10.45 -11.01
N GLN A 408 -7.82 11.51 -11.53
CA GLN A 408 -7.00 11.40 -12.75
C GLN A 408 -5.74 10.53 -12.55
N VAL A 409 -5.14 10.54 -11.35
CA VAL A 409 -3.85 9.89 -11.08
C VAL A 409 -3.98 8.57 -10.33
N TYR A 410 -5.05 8.40 -9.54
CA TYR A 410 -5.25 7.26 -8.63
C TYR A 410 -5.27 5.88 -9.32
N PRO A 411 -5.88 5.68 -10.51
CA PRO A 411 -5.79 4.40 -11.22
C PRO A 411 -4.35 3.99 -11.52
N GLN A 412 -3.47 4.96 -11.76
CA GLN A 412 -2.06 4.74 -12.15
C GLN A 412 -1.12 4.57 -10.94
N MET A 413 -1.58 4.90 -9.73
CA MET A 413 -0.81 4.77 -8.50
C MET A 413 -0.59 3.29 -8.17
N ASP A 414 0.68 2.86 -8.13
CA ASP A 414 1.10 1.53 -7.71
C ASP A 414 2.38 1.64 -6.87
N TYR A 415 2.24 1.55 -5.56
CA TYR A 415 3.35 1.73 -4.61
C TYR A 415 4.45 0.69 -4.81
N THR A 416 4.10 -0.49 -5.32
CA THR A 416 5.00 -1.61 -5.61
C THR A 416 6.08 -1.23 -6.63
N TRP A 417 5.72 -0.39 -7.61
CA TRP A 417 6.58 0.01 -8.72
C TRP A 417 7.11 1.44 -8.60
N GLN A 418 6.53 2.21 -7.69
CA GLN A 418 6.76 3.65 -7.56
C GLN A 418 7.22 3.99 -6.13
N SER A 419 8.04 3.13 -5.50
CA SER A 419 8.57 3.39 -4.16
C SER A 419 9.92 2.75 -3.85
N ARG A 420 10.61 3.33 -2.85
CA ARG A 420 11.82 2.77 -2.23
C ARG A 420 11.62 1.35 -1.74
N TYR A 421 10.50 1.10 -1.07
CA TYR A 421 10.22 -0.21 -0.46
C TYR A 421 9.80 -1.25 -1.50
N GLY A 422 9.13 -0.82 -2.57
CA GLY A 422 8.95 -1.62 -3.78
C GLY A 422 10.31 -2.08 -4.33
N GLN A 423 11.21 -1.13 -4.63
CA GLN A 423 12.55 -1.48 -5.15
C GLN A 423 13.34 -2.40 -4.20
N LEU A 424 13.38 -2.11 -2.89
CA LEU A 424 14.11 -2.93 -1.91
C LEU A 424 13.55 -4.34 -1.70
N THR A 425 12.34 -4.63 -2.16
CA THR A 425 11.68 -5.95 -2.02
C THR A 425 11.55 -6.71 -3.36
N GLY A 426 12.23 -6.22 -4.41
CA GLY A 426 12.10 -6.79 -5.76
C GLY A 426 10.71 -6.57 -6.38
N CYS A 427 10.06 -5.46 -6.02
CA CYS A 427 8.70 -5.08 -6.40
C CYS A 427 7.61 -6.06 -5.93
N THR A 428 7.64 -6.39 -4.63
CA THR A 428 6.58 -7.19 -3.97
C THR A 428 5.79 -6.43 -2.90
N TYR A 429 6.29 -5.27 -2.44
CA TYR A 429 5.65 -4.48 -1.37
C TYR A 429 4.50 -3.58 -1.88
N GLN A 430 3.26 -4.06 -1.72
CA GLN A 430 2.05 -3.51 -2.34
C GLN A 430 1.57 -2.16 -1.77
N GLY A 431 0.70 -1.50 -2.55
CA GLY A 431 -0.02 -0.27 -2.19
C GLY A 431 -0.47 0.52 -3.41
N LYS A 432 -1.11 1.69 -3.20
CA LYS A 432 -1.50 2.62 -4.28
C LYS A 432 -0.70 3.93 -4.15
N ILE A 433 -1.24 4.97 -3.51
CA ILE A 433 -0.50 6.23 -3.26
C ILE A 433 0.64 5.96 -2.27
N VAL A 434 0.33 5.28 -1.17
CA VAL A 434 1.26 4.83 -0.12
C VAL A 434 1.21 3.30 0.01
N ASN A 435 1.92 2.75 0.98
CA ASN A 435 1.91 1.32 1.27
C ASN A 435 0.50 0.82 1.60
N HIS A 436 0.25 -0.47 1.34
CA HIS A 436 -1.04 -1.12 1.51
C HIS A 436 -1.74 -0.89 2.87
N ILE A 437 -1.00 -0.73 3.98
CA ILE A 437 -1.57 -0.49 5.32
C ILE A 437 -2.10 0.92 5.42
N TRP A 438 -1.27 1.91 5.07
CA TRP A 438 -1.60 3.32 5.23
C TRP A 438 -2.63 3.77 4.18
N GLU A 439 -2.69 3.08 3.04
CA GLU A 439 -3.67 3.32 1.97
C GLU A 439 -5.12 3.16 2.46
N THR A 440 -5.37 2.28 3.45
CA THR A 440 -6.69 2.13 4.08
C THR A 440 -7.22 3.42 4.69
N GLY A 441 -6.34 4.27 5.24
CA GLY A 441 -6.71 5.58 5.77
C GLY A 441 -6.87 6.63 4.67
N VAL A 442 -6.04 6.56 3.62
CA VAL A 442 -6.12 7.44 2.44
C VAL A 442 -7.49 7.32 1.77
N VAL A 443 -7.92 6.11 1.43
CA VAL A 443 -9.19 5.90 0.70
C VAL A 443 -10.41 6.25 1.55
N ARG A 444 -10.35 6.07 2.87
CA ARG A 444 -11.42 6.51 3.79
C ARG A 444 -11.57 8.03 3.82
N ASN A 445 -10.46 8.75 3.97
CA ASN A 445 -10.49 10.22 4.02
C ASN A 445 -10.98 10.82 2.69
N LEU A 446 -10.62 10.20 1.55
CA LEU A 446 -11.06 10.64 0.23
C LEU A 446 -12.54 10.30 -0.03
N ALA A 447 -13.03 9.14 0.43
CA ALA A 447 -14.43 8.76 0.34
C ALA A 447 -15.32 9.69 1.19
N GLU A 448 -14.90 10.00 2.42
CA GLU A 448 -15.59 10.97 3.28
C GLU A 448 -15.63 12.36 2.62
N ALA A 449 -14.49 12.81 2.08
CA ALA A 449 -14.43 14.11 1.43
C ALA A 449 -15.34 14.21 0.21
N TYR A 450 -15.46 13.14 -0.57
CA TYR A 450 -16.39 13.06 -1.69
C TYR A 450 -17.86 13.09 -1.23
N ASP A 451 -18.25 12.33 -0.19
CA ASP A 451 -19.61 12.34 0.36
C ASP A 451 -20.00 13.73 0.92
N ASN A 452 -19.07 14.40 1.58
CA ASN A 452 -19.24 15.73 2.16
C ASN A 452 -19.65 16.78 1.11
N ILE A 453 -19.06 16.75 -0.10
CA ILE A 453 -19.23 17.78 -1.15
C ILE A 453 -20.03 17.34 -2.38
N PHE A 454 -20.46 16.07 -2.44
CA PHE A 454 -21.14 15.44 -3.58
C PHE A 454 -22.24 16.31 -4.20
N ASP A 455 -23.07 16.91 -3.36
CA ASP A 455 -24.22 17.76 -3.68
C ASP A 455 -23.86 19.10 -4.35
N THR A 456 -22.59 19.52 -4.28
CA THR A 456 -22.11 20.74 -4.91
C THR A 456 -21.59 20.55 -6.33
N ILE A 457 -21.12 19.35 -6.67
CA ILE A 457 -20.34 19.09 -7.89
C ILE A 457 -21.14 19.42 -9.15
N ASP A 458 -22.42 19.08 -9.18
CA ASP A 458 -23.26 19.29 -10.37
C ASP A 458 -23.48 20.77 -10.70
N GLY A 459 -23.37 21.65 -9.71
CA GLY A 459 -23.43 23.10 -9.86
C GLY A 459 -22.07 23.81 -9.91
N ASP A 460 -20.94 23.09 -9.93
CA ASP A 460 -19.61 23.69 -10.00
C ASP A 460 -19.23 24.02 -11.45
N VAL A 461 -19.65 25.20 -11.92
CA VAL A 461 -19.45 25.65 -13.31
C VAL A 461 -17.96 25.89 -13.63
N GLU A 462 -17.14 26.22 -12.63
CA GLU A 462 -15.71 26.45 -12.81
C GLU A 462 -14.96 25.12 -13.01
N LEU A 463 -15.21 24.13 -12.15
CA LEU A 463 -14.67 22.79 -12.33
C LEU A 463 -15.17 22.15 -13.64
N GLN A 464 -16.44 22.35 -14.02
CA GLN A 464 -16.97 21.87 -15.31
C GLN A 464 -16.21 22.45 -16.51
N ARG A 465 -15.84 23.74 -16.47
CA ARG A 465 -15.01 24.38 -17.49
C ARG A 465 -13.60 23.78 -17.55
N ILE A 466 -12.97 23.56 -16.39
CA ILE A 466 -11.60 23.01 -16.30
C ILE A 466 -11.56 21.55 -16.74
N ALA A 467 -12.50 20.72 -16.27
CA ALA A 467 -12.60 19.30 -16.58
C ALA A 467 -13.07 19.04 -18.03
N LYS A 468 -13.73 20.03 -18.67
CA LYS A 468 -14.45 19.87 -19.95
C LYS A 468 -15.48 18.74 -19.89
N MET A 469 -16.17 18.68 -18.75
CA MET A 469 -17.16 17.68 -18.40
C MET A 469 -18.33 18.39 -17.72
N ASN A 470 -19.56 17.88 -17.86
CA ASN A 470 -20.65 18.33 -17.02
C ASN A 470 -20.53 17.75 -15.59
N GLY A 471 -21.35 18.25 -14.67
CA GLY A 471 -21.41 17.80 -13.28
C GLY A 471 -21.46 16.28 -13.09
N GLU A 472 -22.45 15.65 -13.73
CA GLU A 472 -22.68 14.20 -13.64
C GLU A 472 -21.48 13.41 -14.16
N GLN A 473 -20.84 13.87 -15.24
CA GLN A 473 -19.62 13.27 -15.78
C GLN A 473 -18.44 13.38 -14.80
N ILE A 474 -18.28 14.51 -14.08
CA ILE A 474 -17.26 14.66 -13.04
C ILE A 474 -17.53 13.70 -11.88
N ARG A 475 -18.79 13.55 -11.45
CA ARG A 475 -19.16 12.58 -10.42
C ARG A 475 -18.88 11.15 -10.87
N ALA A 476 -19.32 10.76 -12.06
CA ALA A 476 -19.01 9.46 -12.66
C ALA A 476 -17.51 9.18 -12.73
N PHE A 477 -16.72 10.19 -13.10
CA PHE A 477 -15.27 10.12 -13.17
C PHE A 477 -14.63 9.83 -11.82
N ILE A 478 -15.05 10.53 -10.76
CA ILE A 478 -14.53 10.35 -9.40
C ILE A 478 -15.03 9.03 -8.79
N GLU A 479 -16.31 8.70 -8.94
CA GLU A 479 -16.88 7.44 -8.45
C GLU A 479 -16.14 6.24 -9.03
N ALA A 480 -15.90 6.22 -10.35
CA ALA A 480 -15.21 5.11 -11.01
C ALA A 480 -13.70 5.07 -10.71
N ASN A 481 -12.97 6.17 -10.95
CA ASN A 481 -11.50 6.16 -10.91
C ASN A 481 -10.89 6.31 -9.51
N LEU A 482 -11.70 6.63 -8.49
CA LEU A 482 -11.24 6.74 -7.09
C LEU A 482 -12.01 5.80 -6.15
N ILE A 483 -13.34 5.88 -6.09
CA ILE A 483 -14.12 5.12 -5.10
C ILE A 483 -14.16 3.63 -5.46
N GLU A 484 -14.55 3.29 -6.70
CA GLU A 484 -14.61 1.90 -7.16
C GLU A 484 -13.21 1.29 -7.36
N GLU A 485 -12.24 2.09 -7.84
CA GLU A 485 -10.83 1.69 -7.90
C GLU A 485 -10.24 1.35 -6.52
N ALA A 486 -10.65 2.05 -5.46
CA ALA A 486 -10.27 1.72 -4.08
C ALA A 486 -10.96 0.44 -3.56
N ILE A 487 -12.23 0.21 -3.93
CA ILE A 487 -12.94 -1.04 -3.61
C ILE A 487 -12.22 -2.23 -4.25
N ASP A 488 -11.92 -2.17 -5.56
CA ASP A 488 -11.15 -3.18 -6.27
C ASP A 488 -9.75 -3.36 -5.66
N GLY A 489 -9.11 -2.26 -5.22
CA GLY A 489 -7.84 -2.29 -4.52
C GLY A 489 -7.86 -3.12 -3.23
N ILE A 490 -8.97 -3.11 -2.49
CA ILE A 490 -9.16 -3.96 -1.29
C ILE A 490 -9.42 -5.42 -1.70
N LEU A 491 -10.33 -5.65 -2.65
CA LEU A 491 -10.69 -7.00 -3.10
C LEU A 491 -9.49 -7.75 -3.71
N ASN A 492 -8.70 -7.05 -4.52
CA ASN A 492 -7.49 -7.56 -5.18
C ASN A 492 -6.23 -7.43 -4.32
N ARG A 493 -6.40 -7.25 -3.01
CA ARG A 493 -5.36 -7.27 -1.99
C ARG A 493 -4.25 -6.20 -2.08
N LYS A 494 -4.40 -5.17 -2.93
CA LYS A 494 -3.48 -4.02 -2.98
C LYS A 494 -3.61 -3.07 -1.78
N ILE A 495 -4.73 -3.11 -1.05
CA ILE A 495 -5.04 -2.25 0.10
C ILE A 495 -5.36 -3.13 1.31
N VAL A 496 -4.40 -3.24 2.23
CA VAL A 496 -4.43 -4.17 3.38
C VAL A 496 -3.76 -3.53 4.58
N GLY A 497 -4.54 -3.21 5.61
CA GLY A 497 -4.01 -2.83 6.92
C GLY A 497 -4.08 -3.97 7.94
N ASN A 498 -3.62 -3.69 9.17
CA ASN A 498 -3.95 -4.50 10.35
C ASN A 498 -5.47 -4.74 10.44
N PHE A 499 -5.86 -5.72 11.24
CA PHE A 499 -7.23 -6.19 11.27
C PHE A 499 -8.24 -5.07 11.57
N GLY A 500 -9.37 -5.09 10.85
CA GLY A 500 -10.40 -4.05 10.89
C GLY A 500 -10.10 -2.80 10.06
N MET A 501 -8.85 -2.49 9.68
CA MET A 501 -8.53 -1.26 8.94
C MET A 501 -9.17 -1.23 7.54
N HIS A 502 -8.95 -2.29 6.75
CA HIS A 502 -9.46 -2.37 5.38
C HIS A 502 -10.93 -2.80 5.34
N GLN A 503 -11.41 -3.59 6.32
CA GLN A 503 -12.84 -3.84 6.54
C GLN A 503 -13.60 -2.52 6.77
N CYS A 504 -13.10 -1.64 7.66
CA CYS A 504 -13.66 -0.31 7.88
C CYS A 504 -13.54 0.59 6.63
N ALA A 505 -12.49 0.44 5.83
CA ALA A 505 -12.34 1.19 4.59
C ALA A 505 -13.38 0.75 3.54
N LEU A 506 -13.56 -0.55 3.34
CA LEU A 506 -14.57 -1.10 2.43
C LEU A 506 -15.99 -0.71 2.85
N ALA A 507 -16.33 -0.80 4.14
CA ALA A 507 -17.62 -0.34 4.66
C ALA A 507 -17.86 1.15 4.38
N THR A 508 -16.83 1.99 4.54
CA THR A 508 -16.90 3.43 4.23
C THR A 508 -17.15 3.65 2.74
N LEU A 509 -16.35 3.02 1.87
CA LEU A 509 -16.45 3.14 0.41
C LEU A 509 -17.81 2.68 -0.13
N VAL A 510 -18.32 1.56 0.36
CA VAL A 510 -19.62 0.99 -0.03
C VAL A 510 -20.77 1.89 0.41
N ALA A 511 -20.74 2.42 1.63
CA ALA A 511 -21.73 3.39 2.12
C ALA A 511 -21.75 4.65 1.24
N VAL A 512 -20.58 5.26 1.01
CA VAL A 512 -20.42 6.44 0.14
C VAL A 512 -20.92 6.17 -1.27
N ARG A 513 -20.61 4.99 -1.83
CA ARG A 513 -20.98 4.62 -3.19
C ARG A 513 -22.49 4.42 -3.38
N GLN A 514 -23.25 4.24 -2.30
CA GLN A 514 -24.71 4.15 -2.21
C GLN A 514 -25.38 2.97 -2.93
N HIS A 515 -25.10 2.76 -4.22
CA HIS A 515 -25.73 1.75 -5.08
C HIS A 515 -24.82 0.54 -5.35
N ALA A 516 -23.70 0.43 -4.63
CA ALA A 516 -22.89 -0.78 -4.59
C ALA A 516 -23.69 -1.93 -3.91
N PRO A 517 -23.50 -3.20 -4.31
CA PRO A 517 -24.21 -4.34 -3.73
C PRO A 517 -23.85 -4.56 -2.25
N LEU A 518 -24.60 -3.92 -1.36
CA LEU A 518 -24.36 -3.86 0.08
C LEU A 518 -24.19 -5.25 0.69
N GLU A 519 -25.12 -6.16 0.44
CA GLU A 519 -25.09 -7.52 1.00
C GLU A 519 -23.82 -8.28 0.62
N LYS A 520 -23.36 -8.19 -0.64
CA LYS A 520 -22.11 -8.81 -1.11
C LYS A 520 -20.92 -8.34 -0.28
N PHE A 521 -20.80 -7.03 -0.07
CA PHE A 521 -19.66 -6.45 0.63
C PHE A 521 -19.73 -6.61 2.16
N VAL A 522 -20.92 -6.56 2.75
CA VAL A 522 -21.11 -6.90 4.17
C VAL A 522 -20.79 -8.38 4.41
N ASN A 523 -21.20 -9.28 3.50
CA ASN A 523 -20.90 -10.70 3.61
C ASN A 523 -19.38 -10.97 3.52
N PHE A 524 -18.68 -10.30 2.58
CA PHE A 524 -17.21 -10.31 2.52
C PHE A 524 -16.57 -9.82 3.83
N ILE A 525 -17.00 -8.67 4.37
CA ILE A 525 -16.49 -8.10 5.62
C ILE A 525 -16.72 -9.03 6.82
N LEU A 526 -17.87 -9.68 6.90
CA LEU A 526 -18.26 -10.47 8.07
C LEU A 526 -17.82 -11.94 7.99
N ARG A 527 -17.75 -12.55 6.80
CA ARG A 527 -17.72 -14.00 6.61
C ARG A 527 -16.68 -14.55 5.62
N GLU A 528 -15.89 -13.73 4.93
CA GLU A 528 -14.81 -14.24 4.07
C GLU A 528 -13.82 -15.08 4.92
N THR A 529 -13.31 -16.21 4.41
CA THR A 529 -12.33 -17.02 5.15
C THR A 529 -11.30 -17.67 4.22
N GLY A 530 -10.13 -18.02 4.76
CA GLY A 530 -9.13 -18.84 4.06
C GLY A 530 -8.14 -18.05 3.20
N ARG A 531 -8.05 -16.74 3.40
CA ARG A 531 -7.09 -15.85 2.68
C ARG A 531 -5.95 -15.34 3.57
N GLY A 532 -5.83 -15.93 4.76
CA GLY A 532 -4.85 -15.57 5.78
C GLY A 532 -5.38 -14.52 6.74
N ILE A 533 -4.83 -14.51 7.96
CA ILE A 533 -5.41 -13.85 9.15
C ILE A 533 -5.97 -12.44 8.92
N SER A 534 -5.24 -11.55 8.24
CA SER A 534 -5.71 -10.19 8.00
C SER A 534 -7.03 -10.10 7.21
N TYR A 535 -7.29 -11.08 6.34
CA TYR A 535 -8.46 -11.15 5.44
C TYR A 535 -9.66 -11.92 6.01
N GLU A 536 -9.50 -12.56 7.16
CA GLU A 536 -10.61 -13.30 7.76
C GLU A 536 -11.76 -12.34 8.10
N GLY A 537 -12.98 -12.81 7.89
CA GLY A 537 -14.20 -12.06 8.17
C GLY A 537 -14.32 -11.77 9.66
N VAL A 538 -14.97 -10.66 10.02
CA VAL A 538 -15.12 -10.22 11.41
C VAL A 538 -15.68 -11.33 12.30
N HIS A 539 -16.61 -12.16 11.82
CA HIS A 539 -17.13 -13.29 12.62
C HIS A 539 -16.04 -14.32 12.93
N TYR A 540 -15.29 -14.78 11.92
CA TYR A 540 -14.18 -15.72 12.12
C TYR A 540 -13.15 -15.14 13.09
N ALA A 541 -12.74 -13.88 12.89
CA ALA A 541 -11.77 -13.23 13.73
C ALA A 541 -12.24 -13.06 15.18
N LEU A 542 -13.52 -12.70 15.39
CA LEU A 542 -14.10 -12.65 16.73
C LEU A 542 -13.96 -14.03 17.40
N PHE A 543 -14.36 -15.13 16.77
CA PHE A 543 -14.28 -16.46 17.41
C PHE A 543 -12.84 -16.95 17.61
N ASN A 544 -11.99 -16.89 16.58
CA ASN A 544 -10.73 -17.63 16.51
C ASN A 544 -9.47 -16.80 16.78
N LEU A 545 -9.54 -15.47 16.70
CA LEU A 545 -8.37 -14.58 16.80
C LEU A 545 -8.41 -13.65 18.03
N ILE A 546 -9.36 -13.90 18.94
CA ILE A 546 -9.54 -13.16 20.19
C ILE A 546 -9.64 -14.17 21.33
N TYR A 547 -8.71 -14.07 22.28
CA TYR A 547 -8.67 -14.89 23.49
C TYR A 547 -9.93 -14.69 24.37
N LYS A 548 -10.18 -15.60 25.30
CA LYS A 548 -11.35 -15.55 26.19
C LYS A 548 -11.44 -14.26 27.03
N ASP A 549 -10.32 -13.60 27.30
CA ASP A 549 -10.27 -12.33 28.04
C ASP A 549 -10.63 -11.10 27.18
N GLY A 550 -10.85 -11.28 25.87
CA GLY A 550 -11.14 -10.21 24.92
C GLY A 550 -9.95 -9.61 24.19
N MET A 551 -8.72 -10.06 24.48
CA MET A 551 -7.51 -9.61 23.77
C MET A 551 -7.38 -10.29 22.40
N PRO A 552 -7.10 -9.54 21.31
CA PRO A 552 -6.64 -10.10 20.04
C PRO A 552 -5.31 -10.85 20.14
N TYR A 553 -5.02 -11.66 19.12
CA TYR A 553 -3.81 -12.49 19.04
C TYR A 553 -2.48 -11.73 18.77
N GLU A 554 -2.50 -10.41 18.48
CA GLU A 554 -1.30 -9.68 18.03
C GLU A 554 -0.24 -9.43 19.12
N SER A 555 -0.44 -9.95 20.34
CA SER A 555 0.40 -9.85 21.57
C SER A 555 0.79 -8.44 22.07
N SER A 556 1.00 -7.45 21.21
CA SER A 556 1.26 -6.07 21.64
C SER A 556 -0.04 -5.39 22.10
N PRO A 557 -0.10 -4.77 23.29
CA PRO A 557 -1.27 -4.01 23.75
C PRO A 557 -1.67 -2.89 22.77
N GLY A 558 -0.70 -2.27 22.09
CA GLY A 558 -0.94 -1.24 21.09
C GLY A 558 -1.64 -1.76 19.85
N TYR A 559 -1.18 -2.89 19.31
CA TYR A 559 -1.79 -3.54 18.15
C TYR A 559 -3.12 -4.23 18.49
N CYS A 560 -3.22 -4.84 19.67
CA CYS A 560 -4.48 -5.35 20.21
C CYS A 560 -5.52 -4.23 20.39
N PHE A 561 -5.14 -3.06 20.90
CA PHE A 561 -6.06 -1.92 20.97
C PHE A 561 -6.37 -1.33 19.60
N LEU A 562 -5.46 -1.43 18.62
CA LEU A 562 -5.70 -1.00 17.25
C LEU A 562 -6.96 -1.68 16.69
N TRP A 563 -7.18 -2.98 16.92
CA TRP A 563 -8.42 -3.69 16.55
C TRP A 563 -9.65 -2.96 17.06
N VAL A 564 -9.69 -2.65 18.36
CA VAL A 564 -10.80 -1.92 19.00
C VAL A 564 -11.04 -0.58 18.30
N THR A 565 -9.98 0.18 18.01
CA THR A 565 -10.09 1.48 17.30
C THR A 565 -10.57 1.38 15.86
N LYS A 566 -10.60 0.19 15.23
CA LYS A 566 -11.10 0.00 13.85
C LYS A 566 -12.44 -0.72 13.80
N LEU A 567 -12.65 -1.72 14.67
CA LEU A 567 -13.90 -2.47 14.76
C LEU A 567 -15.05 -1.64 15.32
N ILE A 568 -14.79 -0.63 16.17
CA ILE A 568 -15.84 0.27 16.68
C ILE A 568 -16.42 1.18 15.58
N PRO A 569 -15.63 1.95 14.79
CA PRO A 569 -16.15 2.67 13.63
C PRO A 569 -16.81 1.75 12.58
N LEU A 570 -16.30 0.53 12.39
CA LEU A 570 -16.92 -0.46 11.52
C LEU A 570 -18.29 -0.91 12.04
N ALA A 571 -18.43 -1.15 13.35
CA ALA A 571 -19.70 -1.52 13.98
C ALA A 571 -20.75 -0.42 13.84
N GLU A 572 -20.36 0.86 13.95
CA GLU A 572 -21.27 1.99 13.70
C GLU A 572 -21.78 2.05 12.25
N LEU A 573 -20.89 1.89 11.27
CA LEU A 573 -21.26 1.84 9.86
C LEU A 573 -22.17 0.64 9.54
N LEU A 574 -21.83 -0.55 10.05
CA LEU A 574 -22.62 -1.76 9.85
C LEU A 574 -23.99 -1.68 10.53
N ARG A 575 -24.08 -1.07 11.71
CA ARG A 575 -25.36 -0.87 12.42
C ARG A 575 -26.31 0.02 11.63
N ARG A 576 -25.80 1.09 11.00
CA ARG A 576 -26.58 1.93 10.05
C ARG A 576 -27.08 1.15 8.83
N ALA A 577 -26.39 0.08 8.45
CA ALA A 577 -26.78 -0.86 7.40
C ALA A 577 -27.65 -2.05 7.89
N GLY A 578 -28.06 -2.06 9.17
CA GLY A 578 -28.89 -3.14 9.76
C GLY A 578 -28.12 -4.28 10.43
N TYR A 579 -26.78 -4.23 10.46
CA TYR A 579 -25.92 -5.29 11.00
C TYR A 579 -25.27 -4.85 12.33
N ASP A 580 -25.93 -5.17 13.44
CA ASP A 580 -25.53 -4.72 14.78
C ASP A 580 -24.46 -5.62 15.44
N LEU A 581 -23.19 -5.31 15.20
CA LEU A 581 -22.06 -6.03 15.80
C LEU A 581 -22.03 -5.98 17.34
N TYR A 582 -22.61 -4.96 17.99
CA TYR A 582 -22.60 -4.84 19.45
C TYR A 582 -23.41 -5.96 20.16
N ARG A 583 -24.27 -6.68 19.43
CA ARG A 583 -24.95 -7.89 19.94
C ARG A 583 -24.01 -9.07 20.12
N HIS A 584 -22.84 -9.06 19.48
CA HIS A 584 -21.87 -10.14 19.62
C HIS A 584 -21.06 -9.98 20.92
N PRO A 585 -21.07 -10.96 21.85
CA PRO A 585 -20.50 -10.77 23.20
C PRO A 585 -19.01 -10.40 23.18
N LYS A 586 -18.23 -10.95 22.25
CA LYS A 586 -16.82 -10.59 22.09
C LYS A 586 -16.55 -9.12 21.67
N MET A 587 -17.51 -8.40 21.11
CA MET A 587 -17.36 -6.95 20.88
C MET A 587 -17.33 -6.17 22.21
N LYS A 588 -18.03 -6.66 23.23
CA LYS A 588 -17.91 -6.12 24.59
C LYS A 588 -16.56 -6.49 25.21
N TRP A 589 -16.13 -7.74 25.05
CA TRP A 589 -14.84 -8.21 25.59
C TRP A 589 -13.66 -7.44 25.01
N LEU A 590 -13.69 -7.10 23.71
CA LEU A 590 -12.71 -6.22 23.06
C LEU A 590 -12.58 -4.83 23.70
N LEU A 591 -13.69 -4.25 24.20
CA LEU A 591 -13.68 -2.96 24.91
C LEU A 591 -13.19 -3.10 26.35
N ASP A 592 -13.52 -4.23 27.00
CA ASP A 592 -13.20 -4.51 28.39
C ASP A 592 -11.72 -4.89 28.59
N ALA A 593 -11.14 -5.71 27.70
CA ALA A 593 -9.79 -6.25 27.87
C ALA A 593 -8.69 -5.18 28.03
N PRO A 594 -8.66 -4.09 27.25
CA PRO A 594 -7.66 -3.02 27.40
C PRO A 594 -7.80 -2.22 28.71
N LEU A 595 -8.96 -2.28 29.39
CA LEU A 595 -9.14 -1.73 30.73
C LEU A 595 -8.59 -2.68 31.80
N ASN A 596 -8.74 -3.99 31.59
CA ASN A 596 -8.20 -5.01 32.48
C ASN A 596 -6.66 -5.01 32.50
N MET A 597 -5.98 -4.59 31.43
CA MET A 597 -4.51 -4.51 31.40
C MET A 597 -3.90 -3.34 32.21
N VAL A 598 -4.70 -2.46 32.83
CA VAL A 598 -4.19 -1.19 33.37
C VAL A 598 -3.51 -1.36 34.73
N CYS A 599 -2.21 -1.07 34.80
CA CYS A 599 -1.45 -1.04 36.05
C CYS A 599 -1.67 0.28 36.78
N ILE A 600 -1.96 0.20 38.09
CA ILE A 600 -2.13 1.33 39.03
C ILE A 600 -2.87 2.55 38.45
N ASN A 601 -3.94 2.28 37.68
CA ASN A 601 -4.76 3.26 36.97
C ASN A 601 -4.03 4.19 35.95
N THR A 602 -2.71 4.09 35.74
CA THR A 602 -1.92 5.10 35.01
C THR A 602 -1.23 4.60 33.74
N PHE A 603 -0.86 3.32 33.64
CA PHE A 603 -0.15 2.78 32.48
C PHE A 603 -0.64 1.39 32.03
N THR A 604 -0.18 0.94 30.87
CA THR A 604 -0.36 -0.42 30.35
C THR A 604 1.04 -1.02 30.17
N PRO A 605 1.28 -2.30 30.53
CA PRO A 605 2.56 -2.96 30.34
C PRO A 605 3.09 -2.85 28.90
N THR A 606 4.41 -2.80 28.72
CA THR A 606 5.12 -2.60 27.43
C THR A 606 5.45 -3.89 26.69
N ILE A 607 4.48 -4.82 26.68
CA ILE A 607 4.61 -6.14 26.04
C ILE A 607 4.69 -6.02 24.51
N GLY A 608 5.66 -6.67 23.88
CA GLY A 608 5.83 -6.67 22.42
C GLY A 608 6.10 -5.29 21.82
N ASP A 609 5.67 -5.05 20.58
CA ASP A 609 5.79 -3.74 19.92
C ASP A 609 4.79 -2.71 20.52
N TYR A 610 4.95 -2.35 21.79
CA TYR A 610 4.19 -1.28 22.43
C TYR A 610 5.04 -0.45 23.40
N GLY A 611 5.06 0.87 23.16
CA GLY A 611 5.48 1.84 24.16
C GLY A 611 6.99 1.93 24.39
N SER A 612 7.33 2.16 25.66
CA SER A 612 8.65 2.46 26.24
C SER A 612 8.45 2.72 27.75
N VAL A 613 9.53 2.81 28.52
CA VAL A 613 9.52 3.06 29.99
C VAL A 613 8.71 4.28 30.48
N ASN A 614 8.34 5.21 29.59
CA ASN A 614 7.52 6.40 29.91
C ASN A 614 6.08 6.33 29.34
N SER A 615 5.63 5.14 28.95
CA SER A 615 4.33 4.96 28.31
C SER A 615 3.16 5.05 29.30
N LYS A 616 2.02 5.48 28.77
CA LYS A 616 0.77 5.63 29.53
C LYS A 616 -0.20 4.53 29.14
N LEU A 617 -1.49 4.77 29.31
CA LEU A 617 -2.56 3.85 28.93
C LEU A 617 -2.58 3.63 27.40
N ALA A 618 -2.46 2.38 26.94
CA ALA A 618 -2.66 2.01 25.54
C ALA A 618 -4.08 2.35 25.07
N CYS A 619 -5.04 2.22 25.98
CA CYS A 619 -6.47 2.37 25.74
C CYS A 619 -6.99 3.82 25.78
N ALA A 620 -6.14 4.85 25.87
CA ALA A 620 -6.58 6.25 26.00
C ALA A 620 -7.22 6.83 24.72
N ASN A 621 -8.47 6.44 24.42
CA ASN A 621 -9.21 6.85 23.23
C ASN A 621 -10.69 7.13 23.57
N ALA A 622 -11.05 8.41 23.69
CA ALA A 622 -12.41 8.79 24.03
C ALA A 622 -13.48 8.37 23.01
N PRO A 623 -13.32 8.56 21.69
CA PRO A 623 -14.30 8.08 20.70
C PRO A 623 -14.70 6.60 20.88
N VAL A 624 -13.72 5.71 21.10
CA VAL A 624 -13.96 4.28 21.35
C VAL A 624 -14.84 4.06 22.59
N TYR A 625 -14.47 4.64 23.74
CA TYR A 625 -15.22 4.43 24.97
C TYR A 625 -16.53 5.21 25.04
N ARG A 626 -16.71 6.27 24.26
CA ARG A 626 -18.01 6.92 24.07
C ARG A 626 -18.99 6.03 23.31
N ALA A 627 -18.56 5.43 22.20
CA ALA A 627 -19.38 4.49 21.45
C ALA A 627 -19.73 3.26 22.30
N GLY A 628 -18.73 2.69 22.99
CA GLY A 628 -18.94 1.60 23.96
C GLY A 628 -19.91 1.95 25.09
N TYR A 629 -19.82 3.16 25.67
CA TYR A 629 -20.76 3.60 26.70
C TYR A 629 -22.18 3.80 26.17
N ARG A 630 -22.36 4.35 24.96
CA ARG A 630 -23.68 4.44 24.33
C ARG A 630 -24.29 3.05 24.05
N ALA A 631 -23.48 2.09 23.63
CA ALA A 631 -23.92 0.73 23.30
C ALA A 631 -24.28 -0.12 24.54
N TYR A 632 -23.46 -0.09 25.58
CA TYR A 632 -23.58 -1.03 26.72
C TYR A 632 -23.93 -0.38 28.07
N ARG A 633 -23.86 0.95 28.19
CA ARG A 633 -24.05 1.71 29.45
C ARG A 633 -23.17 1.25 30.62
N ASP A 634 -22.05 0.58 30.33
CA ASP A 634 -21.10 0.10 31.33
C ASP A 634 -20.29 1.28 31.92
N ALA A 635 -20.45 1.51 33.22
CA ALA A 635 -19.82 2.61 33.91
C ALA A 635 -18.29 2.54 33.99
N ARG A 636 -17.65 1.38 33.71
CA ARG A 636 -16.19 1.32 33.55
C ARG A 636 -15.73 2.16 32.36
N TYR A 637 -16.53 2.26 31.30
CA TYR A 637 -16.25 3.13 30.17
C TYR A 637 -16.40 4.61 30.55
N ALA A 638 -17.42 4.95 31.35
CA ALA A 638 -17.60 6.29 31.89
C ALA A 638 -16.43 6.69 32.82
N ARG A 639 -16.04 5.84 33.78
CA ARG A 639 -14.83 6.01 34.62
C ARG A 639 -13.57 6.21 33.79
N HIS A 640 -13.40 5.42 32.72
CA HIS A 640 -12.26 5.57 31.82
C HIS A 640 -12.25 6.92 31.10
N LEU A 641 -13.41 7.38 30.59
CA LEU A 641 -13.55 8.70 29.95
C LEU A 641 -13.19 9.85 30.90
N VAL A 642 -13.72 9.81 32.14
CA VAL A 642 -13.35 10.74 33.23
C VAL A 642 -11.82 10.74 33.41
N ARG A 643 -11.23 9.55 33.57
CA ARG A 643 -9.79 9.36 33.85
C ARG A 643 -8.88 9.93 32.76
N ILE A 644 -9.20 9.72 31.48
CA ILE A 644 -8.27 10.09 30.39
C ILE A 644 -8.37 11.57 29.98
N HIS A 645 -9.55 12.19 30.09
CA HIS A 645 -9.83 13.50 29.47
C HIS A 645 -10.69 14.46 30.30
N GLY A 646 -11.14 14.04 31.49
CA GLY A 646 -12.23 14.67 32.24
C GLY A 646 -13.60 14.39 31.62
N TRP A 647 -14.67 14.53 32.40
CA TRP A 647 -16.03 14.57 31.86
C TRP A 647 -16.40 16.01 31.54
N GLU A 648 -16.31 16.36 30.26
CA GLU A 648 -16.85 17.62 29.76
C GLU A 648 -17.80 17.33 28.60
N VAL A 649 -19.06 17.67 28.82
CA VAL A 649 -20.19 17.35 27.94
C VAL A 649 -20.05 17.99 26.55
N GLU A 650 -19.33 19.12 26.44
CA GLU A 650 -19.15 19.90 25.20
C GLU A 650 -17.73 19.85 24.57
N ARG A 651 -16.86 18.93 25.00
CA ARG A 651 -15.52 18.78 24.38
C ARG A 651 -15.57 18.05 23.03
N PHE A 652 -15.96 18.78 21.99
CA PHE A 652 -15.79 18.37 20.58
C PHE A 652 -14.30 18.32 20.21
N ARG A 653 -13.68 17.13 20.29
CA ARG A 653 -12.24 16.93 20.01
C ARG A 653 -12.00 16.45 18.58
N SER A 654 -12.87 15.58 18.07
CA SER A 654 -12.90 15.11 16.67
C SER A 654 -13.99 15.83 15.87
N TYR A 655 -13.97 15.66 14.54
CA TYR A 655 -15.06 16.11 13.66
C TYR A 655 -16.37 15.37 13.99
N ASP A 656 -16.29 14.04 14.11
CA ASP A 656 -17.42 13.15 14.40
C ASP A 656 -18.19 13.55 15.68
N ASP A 657 -17.48 14.05 16.70
CA ASP A 657 -18.09 14.53 17.95
C ASP A 657 -19.18 15.59 17.72
N LEU A 658 -19.10 16.39 16.65
CA LEU A 658 -20.09 17.43 16.32
C LEU A 658 -21.45 16.89 15.89
N PHE A 659 -21.53 15.64 15.43
CA PHE A 659 -22.76 15.01 14.94
C PHE A 659 -23.41 14.13 16.02
N GLU A 660 -22.59 13.64 16.96
CA GLU A 660 -22.98 12.64 17.94
C GLU A 660 -23.83 13.20 19.12
N PRO A 661 -24.75 12.42 19.70
CA PRO A 661 -25.48 12.82 20.91
C PRO A 661 -24.56 13.10 22.10
N LEU A 662 -24.87 14.13 22.90
CA LEU A 662 -24.17 14.39 24.15
C LEU A 662 -24.40 13.24 25.14
N LEU A 663 -23.45 12.98 26.04
CA LEU A 663 -23.53 11.82 26.95
C LEU A 663 -24.45 12.05 28.16
N GLY A 664 -24.82 13.29 28.46
CA GLY A 664 -25.46 13.68 29.72
C GLY A 664 -24.47 13.78 30.88
N ASP A 665 -24.99 13.64 32.09
CA ASP A 665 -24.22 13.74 33.33
C ASP A 665 -23.37 12.50 33.62
N ILE A 666 -22.39 12.64 34.50
CA ILE A 666 -21.55 11.52 34.96
C ILE A 666 -22.42 10.56 35.79
N PRO A 667 -22.51 9.26 35.45
CA PRO A 667 -23.10 8.25 36.33
C PRO A 667 -22.47 8.30 37.72
N GLU A 668 -23.25 8.18 38.79
CA GLU A 668 -22.75 8.34 40.16
C GLU A 668 -21.57 7.40 40.46
N ASP A 669 -21.67 6.14 40.03
CA ASP A 669 -20.61 5.14 40.20
C ASP A 669 -19.38 5.41 39.31
N ALA A 670 -19.49 6.33 38.34
CA ALA A 670 -18.38 6.78 37.52
C ALA A 670 -17.66 8.03 38.05
N GLN A 671 -18.19 8.68 39.09
CA GLN A 671 -17.58 9.87 39.71
C GLN A 671 -16.40 9.51 40.63
N LYS A 672 -16.35 8.28 41.15
CA LYS A 672 -15.32 7.82 42.11
C LYS A 672 -14.23 6.99 41.41
N PRO A 673 -12.94 7.25 41.66
CA PRO A 673 -11.86 6.38 41.20
C PRO A 673 -12.00 4.96 41.77
N GLN A 674 -11.81 3.94 40.93
CA GLN A 674 -11.82 2.55 41.33
C GLN A 674 -10.38 2.02 41.43
N LYS A 675 -9.98 1.52 42.59
CA LYS A 675 -8.70 0.80 42.75
C LYS A 675 -8.65 -0.41 41.83
N MET A 676 -7.52 -0.64 41.17
CA MET A 676 -7.25 -1.92 40.51
C MET A 676 -6.87 -2.99 41.55
N HIS A 677 -7.27 -4.23 41.29
CA HIS A 677 -6.94 -5.39 42.11
C HIS A 677 -6.06 -6.36 41.32
N SER A 678 -5.30 -7.21 42.03
CA SER A 678 -4.57 -8.32 41.43
C SER A 678 -5.51 -9.22 40.62
N ARG A 679 -5.09 -9.63 39.43
CA ARG A 679 -5.93 -10.31 38.44
C ARG A 679 -5.10 -11.04 37.39
N ILE A 680 -5.76 -11.96 36.69
CA ILE A 680 -5.16 -12.80 35.66
C ILE A 680 -6.02 -12.69 34.40
N MET A 681 -5.36 -12.59 33.25
CA MET A 681 -5.92 -12.71 31.90
C MET A 681 -5.28 -13.95 31.27
N ASP A 682 -5.77 -15.13 31.64
CA ASP A 682 -5.08 -16.41 31.41
C ASP A 682 -5.29 -16.98 30.00
N GLY A 683 -6.21 -16.43 29.21
CA GLY A 683 -6.28 -16.66 27.76
C GLY A 683 -5.23 -15.86 26.98
N TYR A 684 -4.99 -14.61 27.38
CA TYR A 684 -3.92 -13.76 26.81
C TYR A 684 -2.53 -14.08 27.39
N GLY A 685 -2.48 -14.65 28.59
CA GLY A 685 -1.27 -14.98 29.32
C GLY A 685 -0.62 -13.79 30.01
N LEU A 686 -1.39 -13.03 30.81
CA LEU A 686 -0.87 -11.92 31.62
C LEU A 686 -1.40 -12.01 33.05
N THR A 687 -0.50 -11.91 34.04
CA THR A 687 -0.85 -11.71 35.45
C THR A 687 -0.44 -10.31 35.85
N ILE A 688 -1.30 -9.60 36.59
CA ILE A 688 -0.97 -8.31 37.21
C ILE A 688 -1.27 -8.43 38.70
N LEU A 689 -0.25 -8.17 39.52
CA LEU A 689 -0.35 -8.12 40.98
C LEU A 689 -0.32 -6.66 41.43
N ASN A 690 -1.36 -6.20 42.13
CA ASN A 690 -1.43 -4.86 42.71
C ASN A 690 -1.27 -4.93 44.24
N ASN A 691 -0.62 -3.94 44.84
CA ASN A 691 -0.67 -3.79 46.30
C ASN A 691 -2.05 -3.26 46.77
N ALA A 692 -2.37 -3.39 48.06
CA ALA A 692 -3.68 -3.00 48.61
C ALA A 692 -4.01 -1.49 48.47
N ASN A 693 -3.00 -0.66 48.23
CA ASN A 693 -3.16 0.78 48.01
C ASN A 693 -3.35 1.17 46.54
N ASP A 694 -3.18 0.24 45.58
CA ASP A 694 -3.15 0.49 44.14
C ASP A 694 -2.08 1.53 43.73
N THR A 695 -0.92 1.48 44.40
CA THR A 695 0.24 2.37 44.15
C THR A 695 1.45 1.64 43.57
N ILE A 696 1.49 0.32 43.67
CA ILE A 696 2.52 -0.55 43.08
C ILE A 696 1.80 -1.68 42.35
N ALA A 697 2.26 -1.99 41.14
CA ALA A 697 1.89 -3.22 40.44
C ALA A 697 3.14 -3.92 39.90
N ILE A 698 3.06 -5.24 39.74
CA ILE A 698 3.99 -6.07 38.99
C ILE A 698 3.17 -6.79 37.92
N SER A 699 3.62 -6.78 36.67
CA SER A 699 3.03 -7.55 35.58
C SER A 699 3.97 -8.67 35.13
N CYS A 700 3.42 -9.81 34.73
CA CYS A 700 4.19 -10.94 34.20
C CYS A 700 3.48 -11.50 32.97
N TYR A 701 4.17 -11.48 31.81
CA TYR A 701 3.66 -11.98 30.55
C TYR A 701 4.15 -13.41 30.29
N TYR A 702 3.21 -14.35 30.15
CA TYR A 702 3.46 -15.77 29.89
C TYR A 702 2.63 -16.29 28.69
N GLY A 703 2.14 -15.37 27.86
CA GLY A 703 1.29 -15.68 26.71
C GLY A 703 2.02 -16.33 25.54
N VAL A 704 1.21 -16.76 24.56
CA VAL A 704 1.73 -17.22 23.27
C VAL A 704 2.15 -15.99 22.45
N ARG A 705 3.36 -16.03 21.88
CA ARG A 705 3.85 -15.01 20.96
C ARG A 705 3.08 -15.07 19.63
N GLY A 706 2.09 -14.20 19.47
CA GLY A 706 1.41 -13.92 18.20
C GLY A 706 1.78 -12.54 17.65
N GLY A 707 1.72 -12.39 16.33
CA GLY A 707 1.90 -11.10 15.64
C GLY A 707 3.11 -10.27 16.10
N HIS A 708 2.82 -9.16 16.78
CA HIS A 708 3.77 -8.15 17.26
C HIS A 708 4.35 -8.44 18.67
N GLY A 709 4.29 -9.70 19.13
CA GLY A 709 4.94 -10.16 20.36
C GLY A 709 6.46 -10.33 20.22
N HIS A 710 7.18 -10.07 21.31
CA HIS A 710 8.63 -10.30 21.41
C HIS A 710 8.91 -11.75 21.85
N PHE A 711 10.19 -12.09 21.99
CA PHE A 711 10.64 -13.38 22.52
C PHE A 711 10.93 -13.25 24.03
N ASP A 712 9.90 -12.83 24.77
CA ASP A 712 9.96 -12.29 26.13
C ASP A 712 8.98 -13.01 27.07
N GLN A 713 8.80 -14.31 26.88
CA GLN A 713 7.93 -15.13 27.74
C GLN A 713 8.54 -15.25 29.14
N LEU A 714 7.70 -15.08 30.16
CA LEU A 714 8.06 -14.88 31.58
C LEU A 714 8.77 -13.54 31.87
N ASN A 715 8.69 -12.55 30.97
CA ASN A 715 9.12 -11.18 31.26
C ASN A 715 8.25 -10.53 32.35
N ILE A 716 8.88 -9.66 33.16
CA ILE A 716 8.29 -8.98 34.30
C ILE A 716 8.53 -7.47 34.19
N GLU A 717 7.49 -6.68 34.46
CA GLU A 717 7.53 -5.21 34.57
C GLU A 717 6.96 -4.73 35.91
#